data_AF-A0A1V2C6N1-F1
#
_entry.id   AF-A0A1V2C6N1-F1
#
_cell.length_a   1.000
_cell.length_b   1.000
_cell.length_c   1.000
_cell.angle_alpha   90.00
_cell.angle_beta   90.00
_cell.angle_gamma   90.00
#
_symmetry.space_group_name_H-M   'P 1'
#
loop_
_entity.id
_entity.type
_entity.pdbx_description
1 polymer ?
#
loop_
_entity_poly.entity_id
_entity_poly.type
_entity_poly.pdbx_seq_one_letter_code
_entity_poly.pdbx_strand_id
1 'polypeptide(L)'
;MKHKLELSEYYTQKTGVVISLIVTLISSLFLISSLVCKEYRLHDFEPIALLSLIFEFVYGVGLSFIILRRKETYIHLTPFLILNWLIGCFCLNTFIPVFHDLPAWVYLATLAFCVSNFFIYGNSSTGKNTSIAFFINGLSFLMILYFAVYLIPIMPFSFMAILALGLGFYGLVSALVLIIHIATIFRYFNRDKIYAVSFSGGFLVVLISIIVFTVGLNIESRKIAQSATLNSFDQNNDLPDYISISQHLKPNFFNEILLKKDIVYIPLHDIFSFGGFDSFGNKQYNERKTHNPIISIAYLFCNDLNLTNDDKINILKSNFDKRLETEEQLWSGEDLFTKTIKEDVKLYPEARLAYTEITMKIACTEDSWRDQEAIYSFQLPEGSVATSLSLWVNGIERKGVLTTKEKAEKAYKQIVGVEYRDPSLMQWKEGNKVVVRVFPINYKTPRIFKCGFTTPLKVEDNQMKYQSLSIKGPNISNAETISRIQTVGNTKIETSKDFELNKDYYINQSKGLDDWQASMPLSKTLESNSFVWKDKVYEVKDIQKTTIPFIPSEIILDLNSSWTTKQIESFVNLNKKNLFVMINGKKKEINKDNFKAIELEFEDLHYSLLPLYKITQNSLIITKCGTFSANFEELGDSDYLNKIRTGTKNRNLKVINISSDINPFWQTVKEQKYVDYFQTSLKNSLELINKNQYILFKTERNTVNIESANISIKESQQDTISKSNGPNHIYRMYALGKVLDEQVKIQNDTLANNQYVELAKDANIVTPISSLIVLETDEDYKNNGIEKNVDTLGNASVSNDGSVPEPHEWLLIILGSTILFFYYRKNKKQVI
;
A
#
# COMPACT_ATOMS: atom_id res chain seq x y z
N MET A 1 1.98 16.00 50.54
CA MET A 1 1.85 17.11 49.56
C MET A 1 2.49 18.40 50.05
N LYS A 2 2.19 18.88 51.27
CA LYS A 2 2.72 20.14 51.83
C LYS A 2 4.26 20.29 51.79
N HIS A 3 5.00 19.28 52.26
CA HIS A 3 6.48 19.26 52.19
C HIS A 3 7.05 19.27 50.76
N LYS A 4 6.34 18.69 49.78
CA LYS A 4 6.78 18.72 48.36
C LYS A 4 6.55 20.09 47.71
N LEU A 5 5.49 20.80 48.12
CA LEU A 5 5.20 22.18 47.71
C LEU A 5 6.24 23.16 48.27
N GLU A 6 6.60 23.03 49.56
CA GLU A 6 7.63 23.87 50.20
C GLU A 6 9.03 23.66 49.58
N LEU A 7 9.37 22.43 49.19
CA LEU A 7 10.64 22.15 48.48
C LEU A 7 10.67 22.76 47.06
N SER A 8 9.51 22.78 46.39
CA SER A 8 9.36 23.39 45.07
C SER A 8 9.50 24.91 45.14
N GLU A 9 8.84 25.55 46.11
CA GLU A 9 8.96 26.99 46.37
C GLU A 9 10.42 27.37 46.67
N TYR A 10 11.12 26.61 47.50
CA TYR A 10 12.53 26.84 47.81
C TYR A 10 13.44 26.71 46.58
N TYR A 11 13.21 25.73 45.71
CA TYR A 11 14.00 25.58 44.48
C TYR A 11 13.75 26.72 43.49
N THR A 12 12.50 27.18 43.35
CA THR A 12 12.16 28.32 42.48
C THR A 12 12.73 29.66 42.96
N GLN A 13 13.03 29.78 44.26
CA GLN A 13 13.66 30.98 44.84
C GLN A 13 15.18 31.06 44.60
N LYS A 14 15.83 30.00 44.09
CA LYS A 14 17.26 30.05 43.77
C LYS A 14 17.54 30.99 42.60
N THR A 15 18.64 31.74 42.70
CA THR A 15 19.06 32.73 41.70
C THR A 15 19.11 32.14 40.30
N GLY A 16 18.44 32.80 39.35
CA GLY A 16 18.42 32.44 37.92
C GLY A 16 17.50 31.28 37.53
N VAL A 17 16.85 30.59 38.48
CA VAL A 17 15.93 29.46 38.16
C VAL A 17 14.70 29.95 37.40
N VAL A 18 14.06 31.04 37.86
CA VAL A 18 12.86 31.59 37.20
C VAL A 18 13.14 31.97 35.74
N ILE A 19 14.24 32.69 35.48
CA ILE A 19 14.64 33.08 34.12
C ILE A 19 14.91 31.84 33.27
N SER A 20 15.64 30.86 33.81
CA SER A 20 15.95 29.61 33.11
C SER A 20 14.70 28.81 32.77
N LEU A 21 13.71 28.78 33.68
CA LEU A 21 12.44 28.12 33.45
C LEU A 21 11.63 28.80 32.36
N ILE A 22 11.57 30.15 32.36
CA ILE A 22 10.90 30.93 31.31
C ILE A 22 11.54 30.66 29.94
N VAL A 23 12.87 30.76 29.83
CA VAL A 23 13.59 30.51 28.57
C VAL A 23 13.32 29.09 28.08
N THR A 24 13.45 28.09 28.96
CA THR A 24 13.23 26.68 28.61
C THR A 24 11.79 26.42 28.17
N LEU A 25 10.81 27.02 28.84
CA LEU A 25 9.40 26.88 28.46
C LEU A 25 9.16 27.45 27.06
N ILE A 26 9.69 28.65 26.79
CA ILE A 26 9.56 29.32 25.49
C ILE A 26 10.26 28.50 24.39
N SER A 27 11.51 28.09 24.60
CA SER A 27 12.27 27.26 23.65
C SER A 27 11.62 25.90 23.41
N SER A 28 11.10 25.25 24.46
CA SER A 28 10.34 24.00 24.31
C SER A 28 9.06 24.21 23.50
N LEU A 29 8.33 25.31 23.75
CA LEU A 29 7.14 25.66 22.99
C LEU A 29 7.48 25.90 21.52
N PHE A 30 8.58 26.61 21.22
CA PHE A 30 9.03 26.84 19.86
C PHE A 30 9.47 25.55 19.16
N LEU A 31 10.21 24.66 19.83
CA LEU A 31 10.56 23.35 19.27
C LEU A 31 9.31 22.49 19.04
N ILE A 32 8.41 22.38 20.03
CA ILE A 32 7.18 21.60 19.88
C ILE A 32 6.33 22.19 18.76
N SER A 33 6.16 23.52 18.70
CA SER A 33 5.49 24.18 17.59
C SER A 33 6.18 23.90 16.27
N SER A 34 7.51 23.94 16.19
CA SER A 34 8.26 23.62 14.97
C SER A 34 8.10 22.15 14.56
N LEU A 35 8.17 21.19 15.48
CA LEU A 35 7.97 19.77 15.21
C LEU A 35 6.51 19.45 14.85
N VAL A 36 5.54 20.05 15.55
CA VAL A 36 4.12 19.95 15.21
C VAL A 36 3.87 20.60 13.86
N CYS A 37 4.47 21.76 13.56
CA CYS A 37 4.39 22.36 12.24
C CYS A 37 5.12 21.52 11.18
N LYS A 38 6.19 20.80 11.52
CA LYS A 38 6.85 19.85 10.61
C LYS A 38 6.01 18.59 10.39
N GLU A 39 5.30 18.10 11.42
CA GLU A 39 4.45 16.91 11.35
C GLU A 39 3.12 17.18 10.66
N TYR A 40 2.46 18.29 11.02
CA TYR A 40 1.25 18.82 10.39
C TYR A 40 1.55 19.69 9.18
N ARG A 41 2.83 19.80 8.84
CA ARG A 41 3.27 20.24 7.54
C ARG A 41 2.70 21.64 7.21
N LEU A 42 2.92 22.55 8.16
CA LEU A 42 2.62 23.97 8.11
C LEU A 42 3.91 24.73 7.79
N HIS A 43 3.99 25.25 6.57
CA HIS A 43 4.93 26.32 6.23
C HIS A 43 4.64 27.60 7.07
N ASP A 44 5.52 28.60 7.00
CA ASP A 44 5.59 29.87 7.76
C ASP A 44 6.18 29.82 9.19
N PHE A 45 6.58 28.65 9.71
CA PHE A 45 7.16 28.53 11.06
C PHE A 45 8.71 28.49 11.12
N GLU A 46 9.39 28.55 9.98
CA GLU A 46 10.86 28.68 9.90
C GLU A 46 11.42 29.86 10.73
N PRO A 47 10.79 31.05 10.80
CA PRO A 47 11.30 32.14 11.64
C PRO A 47 11.30 31.80 13.14
N ILE A 48 10.41 30.91 13.60
CA ILE A 48 10.22 30.62 15.03
C ILE A 48 11.35 29.72 15.56
N ALA A 49 11.75 28.71 14.79
CA ALA A 49 12.91 27.90 15.18
C ALA A 49 14.22 28.70 15.07
N LEU A 50 14.33 29.67 14.15
CA LEU A 50 15.49 30.57 14.06
C LEU A 50 15.55 31.54 15.25
N LEU A 51 14.40 32.08 15.68
CA LEU A 51 14.30 32.88 16.91
C LEU A 51 14.70 32.05 18.13
N SER A 52 14.24 30.80 18.23
CA SER A 52 14.63 29.87 19.30
C SER A 52 16.14 29.69 19.37
N LEU A 53 16.79 29.45 18.22
CA LEU A 53 18.25 29.30 18.12
C LEU A 53 19.00 30.54 18.62
N ILE A 54 18.53 31.75 18.27
CA ILE A 54 19.16 33.00 18.75
C ILE A 54 19.02 33.13 20.27
N PHE A 55 17.82 32.92 20.81
CA PHE A 55 17.58 33.00 22.26
C PHE A 55 18.40 31.98 23.04
N GLU A 56 18.46 30.75 22.55
CA GLU A 56 19.21 29.65 23.16
C GLU A 56 20.72 29.86 23.07
N PHE A 57 21.23 30.41 21.97
CA PHE A 57 22.63 30.74 21.83
C PHE A 57 23.04 31.83 22.84
N VAL A 58 22.29 32.93 22.93
CA VAL A 58 22.56 34.02 23.87
C VAL A 58 22.46 33.53 25.32
N TYR A 59 21.39 32.80 25.65
CA TYR A 59 21.21 32.20 26.97
C TYR A 59 22.33 31.20 27.30
N GLY A 60 22.67 30.33 26.35
CA GLY A 60 23.67 29.30 26.50
C GLY A 60 25.07 29.87 26.76
N VAL A 61 25.48 30.87 25.98
CA VAL A 61 26.76 31.58 26.16
C VAL A 61 26.78 32.32 27.50
N GLY A 62 25.74 33.10 27.79
CA GLY A 62 25.65 33.90 29.01
C GLY A 62 25.64 33.04 30.26
N LEU A 63 24.83 31.98 30.29
CA LEU A 63 24.76 31.07 31.42
C LEU A 63 26.06 30.26 31.56
N SER A 64 26.67 29.80 30.47
CA SER A 64 27.98 29.13 30.52
C SER A 64 29.04 30.01 31.18
N PHE A 65 29.11 31.28 30.77
CA PHE A 65 30.04 32.25 31.35
C PHE A 65 29.78 32.47 32.84
N ILE A 66 28.52 32.60 33.25
CA ILE A 66 28.14 32.81 34.66
C ILE A 66 28.48 31.57 35.50
N ILE A 67 28.20 30.36 35.01
CA ILE A 67 28.53 29.10 35.71
C ILE A 67 30.04 28.94 35.86
N LEU A 68 30.83 29.27 34.82
CA LEU A 68 32.29 29.20 34.89
C LEU A 68 32.86 30.22 35.87
N ARG A 69 32.31 31.45 35.92
CA ARG A 69 32.81 32.53 36.79
C ARG A 69 32.34 32.43 38.24
N ARG A 70 31.12 31.93 38.49
CA ARG A 70 30.48 31.88 39.82
C ARG A 70 29.85 30.50 40.07
N LYS A 71 30.69 29.47 40.00
CA LYS A 71 30.29 28.07 40.05
C LYS A 71 29.41 27.71 41.25
N GLU A 72 29.81 28.08 42.46
CA GLU A 72 29.06 27.73 43.68
C GLU A 72 27.63 28.30 43.70
N THR A 73 27.43 29.46 43.08
CA THR A 73 26.14 30.14 43.06
C THR A 73 25.21 29.62 41.96
N TYR A 74 25.73 29.15 40.82
CA TYR A 74 24.91 28.90 39.62
C TYR A 74 24.99 27.47 39.06
N ILE A 75 25.80 26.58 39.65
CA ILE A 75 25.94 25.20 39.14
C ILE A 75 24.62 24.40 39.11
N HIS A 76 23.62 24.79 39.91
CA HIS A 76 22.27 24.20 39.88
C HIS A 76 21.51 24.48 38.58
N LEU A 77 21.99 25.40 37.74
CA LEU A 77 21.41 25.72 36.43
C LEU A 77 21.98 24.88 35.28
N THR A 78 22.99 24.04 35.52
CA THR A 78 23.59 23.17 34.48
C THR A 78 22.55 22.28 33.75
N PRO A 79 21.53 21.70 34.40
CA PRO A 79 20.48 20.95 33.69
C PRO A 79 19.68 21.80 32.70
N PHE A 80 19.39 23.05 33.05
CA PHE A 80 18.73 23.99 32.13
C PHE A 80 19.62 24.29 30.94
N LEU A 81 20.92 24.49 31.15
CA LEU A 81 21.89 24.69 30.07
C LEU A 81 21.90 23.51 29.09
N ILE A 82 22.02 22.28 29.60
CA ILE A 82 22.05 21.06 28.77
C ILE A 82 20.74 20.89 27.98
N LEU A 83 19.60 21.08 28.64
CA LEU A 83 18.29 20.96 27.99
C LEU A 83 18.15 21.97 26.84
N ASN A 84 18.48 23.24 27.05
CA ASN A 84 18.37 24.26 26.01
C ASN A 84 19.36 24.05 24.86
N TRP A 85 20.57 23.55 25.13
CA TRP A 85 21.50 23.17 24.06
C TRP A 85 20.96 22.05 23.17
N LEU A 86 20.35 21.02 23.76
CA LEU A 86 19.76 19.91 23.00
C LEU A 86 18.48 20.32 22.26
N ILE A 87 17.66 21.22 22.84
CA ILE A 87 16.53 21.85 22.13
C ILE A 87 17.06 22.55 20.87
N GLY A 88 18.13 23.32 20.99
CA GLY A 88 18.74 24.01 19.85
C GLY A 88 19.33 23.08 18.80
N CYS A 89 19.90 21.93 19.18
CA CYS A 89 20.29 20.92 18.21
C CYS A 89 19.09 20.43 17.38
N PHE A 90 17.95 20.16 18.01
CA PHE A 90 16.75 19.73 17.29
C PHE A 90 16.13 20.84 16.44
N CYS A 91 16.12 22.08 16.93
CA CYS A 91 15.73 23.25 16.13
C CYS A 91 16.65 23.44 14.91
N LEU A 92 17.96 23.24 15.06
CA LEU A 92 18.88 23.32 13.91
C LEU A 92 18.61 22.21 12.90
N ASN A 93 18.30 20.99 13.36
CA ASN A 93 18.02 19.83 12.51
C ASN A 93 16.73 19.98 11.68
N THR A 94 15.83 20.91 12.03
CA THR A 94 14.67 21.22 11.16
C THR A 94 15.04 22.10 9.96
N PHE A 95 16.16 22.85 10.04
CA PHE A 95 16.66 23.68 8.93
C PHE A 95 17.74 22.99 8.10
N ILE A 96 18.70 22.38 8.79
CA ILE A 96 19.83 21.68 8.21
C ILE A 96 19.69 20.23 8.65
N PRO A 97 19.01 19.37 7.86
CA PRO A 97 18.75 17.99 8.24
C PRO A 97 20.04 17.18 8.21
N VAL A 98 20.75 17.17 9.34
CA VAL A 98 21.90 16.28 9.59
C VAL A 98 21.39 14.87 9.83
N PHE A 99 20.31 14.76 10.60
CA PHE A 99 19.49 13.57 10.70
C PHE A 99 18.29 13.75 9.78
N HIS A 100 18.03 12.73 8.94
CA HIS A 100 16.71 12.56 8.33
C HIS A 100 15.62 12.38 9.41
N ASP A 101 14.38 12.13 9.02
CA ASP A 101 13.26 12.09 9.96
C ASP A 101 13.53 11.17 11.15
N LEU A 102 13.47 11.75 12.34
CA LEU A 102 13.74 11.05 13.60
C LEU A 102 12.41 10.52 14.16
N PRO A 103 12.33 9.25 14.56
CA PRO A 103 11.15 8.71 15.23
C PRO A 103 10.83 9.47 16.53
N ALA A 104 9.54 9.63 16.85
CA ALA A 104 9.06 10.35 18.04
C ALA A 104 9.74 9.89 19.36
N TRP A 105 10.03 8.59 19.49
CA TRP A 105 10.67 8.03 20.68
C TRP A 105 12.10 8.56 20.92
N VAL A 106 12.80 9.03 19.88
CA VAL A 106 14.15 9.63 20.01
C VAL A 106 14.08 10.93 20.79
N TYR A 107 13.07 11.77 20.50
CA TYR A 107 12.82 13.00 21.24
C TYR A 107 12.43 12.72 22.69
N LEU A 108 11.56 11.73 22.93
CA LEU A 108 11.13 11.33 24.27
C LEU A 108 12.29 10.78 25.12
N ALA A 109 13.18 9.97 24.53
CA ALA A 109 14.37 9.46 25.21
C ALA A 109 15.33 10.60 25.58
N THR A 110 15.55 11.56 24.67
CA THR A 110 16.40 12.73 24.93
C THR A 110 15.79 13.64 26.00
N LEU A 111 14.46 13.80 26.02
CA LEU A 111 13.77 14.54 27.07
C LEU A 111 13.89 13.84 28.43
N ALA A 112 13.76 12.51 28.48
CA ALA A 112 13.95 11.73 29.70
C ALA A 112 15.38 11.90 30.28
N PHE A 113 16.39 11.94 29.40
CA PHE A 113 17.77 12.29 29.79
C PHE A 113 17.84 13.67 30.44
N CYS A 114 17.23 14.68 29.81
CA CYS A 114 17.25 16.05 30.33
C CYS A 114 16.50 16.18 31.66
N VAL A 115 15.31 15.58 31.78
CA VAL A 115 14.48 15.63 33.00
C VAL A 115 15.18 14.96 34.17
N SER A 116 15.82 13.80 33.94
CA SER A 116 16.59 13.12 35.00
C SER A 116 17.77 13.97 35.52
N ASN A 117 18.39 14.80 34.68
CA ASN A 117 19.48 15.70 35.07
C ASN A 117 19.04 16.74 36.12
N PHE A 118 17.78 17.19 36.15
CA PHE A 118 17.31 18.12 37.19
C PHE A 118 17.38 17.52 38.59
N PHE A 119 17.18 16.21 38.71
CA PHE A 119 17.29 15.50 39.98
C PHE A 119 18.75 15.19 40.35
N ILE A 120 19.57 14.83 39.36
CA ILE A 120 20.98 14.46 39.57
C ILE A 120 21.82 15.69 39.98
N TYR A 121 21.63 16.82 39.31
CA TYR A 121 22.40 18.06 39.56
C TYR A 121 21.77 18.94 40.64
N GLY A 122 20.52 18.68 41.03
CA GLY A 122 19.75 19.48 41.99
C GLY A 122 20.27 19.47 43.43
N ASN A 123 21.30 18.66 43.72
CA ASN A 123 21.94 18.51 45.04
C ASN A 123 20.93 18.22 46.17
N SER A 124 19.83 17.52 45.85
CA SER A 124 18.83 17.12 46.83
C SER A 124 19.32 15.90 47.61
N SER A 125 19.06 15.90 48.91
CA SER A 125 19.47 14.87 49.87
C SER A 125 19.23 13.44 49.36
N THR A 126 20.17 12.54 49.68
CA THR A 126 20.11 11.08 49.45
C THR A 126 18.71 10.51 49.73
N GLY A 127 17.97 10.19 48.67
CA GLY A 127 16.61 9.67 48.76
C GLY A 127 16.23 8.84 47.53
N LYS A 128 15.20 7.99 47.67
CA LYS A 128 14.75 7.04 46.61
C LYS A 128 14.48 7.71 45.26
N ASN A 129 14.07 8.97 45.24
CA ASN A 129 13.79 9.72 44.01
C ASN A 129 15.05 9.95 43.16
N THR A 130 16.23 10.09 43.78
CA THR A 130 17.50 10.32 43.07
C THR A 130 17.99 9.04 42.40
N SER A 131 17.83 7.87 43.04
CA SER A 131 18.13 6.57 42.44
C SER A 131 17.27 6.29 41.19
N ILE A 132 15.97 6.62 41.25
CA ILE A 132 15.07 6.52 40.08
C ILE A 132 15.55 7.42 38.95
N ALA A 133 15.97 8.66 39.25
CA ALA A 133 16.52 9.56 38.25
C ALA A 133 17.80 8.99 37.60
N PHE A 134 18.71 8.40 38.36
CA PHE A 134 19.88 7.71 37.80
C PHE A 134 19.49 6.53 36.91
N PHE A 135 18.47 5.76 37.27
CA PHE A 135 17.96 4.67 36.43
C PHE A 135 17.38 5.17 35.10
N ILE A 136 16.52 6.20 35.14
CA ILE A 136 15.96 6.84 33.92
C ILE A 136 17.09 7.45 33.06
N ASN A 137 18.07 8.08 33.72
CA ASN A 137 19.24 8.62 33.03
C ASN A 137 20.02 7.50 32.32
N GLY A 138 20.25 6.37 32.99
CA GLY A 138 20.85 5.18 32.38
C GLY A 138 20.09 4.66 31.15
N LEU A 139 18.74 4.59 31.21
CA LEU A 139 17.91 4.20 30.07
C LEU A 139 18.09 5.14 28.85
N SER A 140 18.31 6.43 29.09
CA SER A 140 18.34 7.46 28.04
C SER A 140 19.76 7.86 27.58
N PHE A 141 20.78 7.53 28.37
CA PHE A 141 22.17 7.96 28.16
C PHE A 141 22.75 7.51 26.81
N LEU A 142 22.39 6.32 26.35
CA LEU A 142 22.88 5.73 25.10
C LEU A 142 22.50 6.58 23.87
N MET A 143 21.40 7.35 23.95
CA MET A 143 20.99 8.29 22.90
C MET A 143 21.98 9.46 22.75
N ILE A 144 22.43 10.03 23.88
CA ILE A 144 23.41 11.14 23.86
C ILE A 144 24.76 10.64 23.35
N LEU A 145 25.17 9.44 23.77
CA LEU A 145 26.36 8.78 23.26
C LEU A 145 26.26 8.56 21.74
N TYR A 146 25.11 8.08 21.25
CA TYR A 146 24.86 7.89 19.83
C TYR A 146 25.02 9.19 19.04
N PHE A 147 24.37 10.28 19.46
CA PHE A 147 24.52 11.57 18.77
C PHE A 147 25.97 12.07 18.77
N ALA A 148 26.68 11.93 19.90
CA ALA A 148 28.08 12.34 19.99
C ALA A 148 28.98 11.57 19.01
N VAL A 149 28.74 10.26 18.83
CA VAL A 149 29.49 9.41 17.88
C VAL A 149 29.09 9.72 16.43
N TYR A 150 27.79 9.82 16.15
CA TYR A 150 27.26 10.08 14.81
C TYR A 150 27.78 11.40 14.23
N LEU A 151 27.90 12.44 15.05
CA LEU A 151 28.32 13.77 14.62
C LEU A 151 29.84 13.93 14.45
N ILE A 152 30.66 12.92 14.80
CA ILE A 152 32.14 12.98 14.70
C ILE A 152 32.60 13.48 13.32
N PRO A 153 32.08 12.97 12.18
CA PRO A 153 32.56 13.40 10.86
C PRO A 153 32.22 14.85 10.52
N ILE A 154 31.20 15.41 11.17
CA ILE A 154 30.76 16.80 10.98
C ILE A 154 31.49 17.76 11.94
N MET A 155 32.14 17.26 13.00
CA MET A 155 32.83 18.09 13.99
C MET A 155 33.90 19.04 13.39
N PRO A 156 34.76 18.64 12.44
CA PRO A 156 35.74 19.56 11.82
C PRO A 156 35.06 20.77 11.15
N PHE A 157 33.97 20.53 10.43
CA PHE A 157 33.17 21.59 9.80
C PHE A 157 32.44 22.43 10.85
N SER A 158 32.00 21.81 11.93
CA SER A 158 31.35 22.49 13.05
C SER A 158 32.29 23.52 13.67
N PHE A 159 33.59 23.18 13.87
CA PHE A 159 34.58 24.14 14.35
C PHE A 159 34.78 25.35 13.42
N MET A 160 34.79 25.14 12.11
CA MET A 160 34.87 26.24 11.13
C MET A 160 33.58 27.08 11.14
N ALA A 161 32.43 26.43 11.22
CA ALA A 161 31.11 27.04 11.20
C ALA A 161 30.73 27.76 12.51
N ILE A 162 31.52 27.66 13.58
CA ILE A 162 31.33 28.50 14.78
C ILE A 162 31.41 29.99 14.42
N LEU A 163 32.23 30.36 13.43
CA LEU A 163 32.36 31.74 12.95
C LEU A 163 31.12 32.24 12.19
N ALA A 164 30.27 31.33 11.71
CA ALA A 164 29.00 31.64 11.05
C ALA A 164 27.87 31.74 12.08
N LEU A 165 27.84 32.85 12.83
CA LEU A 165 26.80 33.18 13.83
C LEU A 165 26.68 32.17 15.00
N GLY A 166 27.72 31.36 15.25
CA GLY A 166 27.73 30.38 16.34
C GLY A 166 27.00 29.07 16.04
N LEU A 167 26.41 28.89 14.85
CA LEU A 167 25.61 27.69 14.52
C LEU A 167 26.44 26.40 14.54
N GLY A 168 27.73 26.47 14.19
CA GLY A 168 28.65 25.34 14.30
C GLY A 168 28.80 24.78 15.72
N PHE A 169 28.47 25.55 16.76
CA PHE A 169 28.47 25.06 18.15
C PHE A 169 27.56 23.85 18.35
N TYR A 170 26.38 23.84 17.71
CA TYR A 170 25.38 22.77 17.91
C TYR A 170 25.85 21.41 17.39
N GLY A 171 26.74 21.37 16.40
CA GLY A 171 27.41 20.12 15.97
C GLY A 171 28.38 19.55 17.01
N LEU A 172 28.77 20.32 18.02
CA LEU A 172 29.67 19.92 19.12
C LEU A 172 28.93 19.64 20.44
N VAL A 173 27.67 20.08 20.56
CA VAL A 173 26.90 20.02 21.81
C VAL A 173 26.82 18.61 22.38
N SER A 174 26.49 17.60 21.58
CA SER A 174 26.30 16.24 22.09
C SER A 174 27.58 15.67 22.72
N ALA A 175 28.75 15.98 22.15
CA ALA A 175 30.04 15.60 22.74
C ALA A 175 30.35 16.37 24.04
N LEU A 176 30.08 17.67 24.07
CA LEU A 176 30.25 18.48 25.28
C LEU A 176 29.34 18.03 26.42
N VAL A 177 28.06 17.81 26.14
CA VAL A 177 27.07 17.28 27.08
C VAL A 177 27.52 15.93 27.62
N LEU A 178 27.98 15.03 26.75
CA LEU A 178 28.49 13.73 27.15
C LEU A 178 29.67 13.85 28.13
N ILE A 179 30.68 14.67 27.80
CA ILE A 179 31.87 14.88 28.65
C ILE A 179 31.49 15.48 30.01
N ILE A 180 30.68 16.54 30.02
CA ILE A 180 30.23 17.23 31.25
C ILE A 180 29.42 16.26 32.11
N HIS A 181 28.54 15.48 31.49
CA HIS A 181 27.67 14.55 32.21
C HIS A 181 28.44 13.38 32.79
N ILE A 182 29.31 12.74 32.02
CA ILE A 182 30.22 11.68 32.48
C ILE A 182 31.04 12.16 33.69
N ALA A 183 31.68 13.33 33.58
CA ALA A 183 32.46 13.90 34.69
C ALA A 183 31.62 14.17 35.94
N THR A 184 30.32 14.45 35.78
CA THR A 184 29.40 14.69 36.90
C THR A 184 28.97 13.38 37.55
N ILE A 185 28.48 12.41 36.78
CA ILE A 185 27.97 11.13 37.34
C ILE A 185 29.07 10.34 38.04
N PHE A 186 30.32 10.36 37.54
CA PHE A 186 31.45 9.68 38.20
C PHE A 186 31.72 10.23 39.61
N ARG A 187 31.53 11.53 39.84
CA ARG A 187 31.65 12.12 41.19
C ARG A 187 30.57 11.58 42.13
N TYR A 188 29.35 11.38 41.63
CA TYR A 188 28.24 10.82 42.41
C TYR A 188 28.37 9.31 42.64
N PHE A 189 28.89 8.56 41.67
CA PHE A 189 29.17 7.13 41.83
C PHE A 189 30.19 6.85 42.93
N ASN A 190 31.20 7.72 43.06
CA ASN A 190 32.18 7.64 44.15
C ASN A 190 31.58 7.99 45.52
N ARG A 191 30.45 8.71 45.56
CA ARG A 191 29.78 9.12 46.81
C ARG A 191 28.81 8.06 47.32
N ASP A 192 28.06 7.40 46.43
CA ASP A 192 27.10 6.36 46.80
C ASP A 192 26.98 5.30 45.68
N LYS A 193 27.24 4.04 46.05
CA LYS A 193 27.18 2.90 45.14
C LYS A 193 25.78 2.66 44.58
N ILE A 194 24.70 3.04 45.28
CA ILE A 194 23.34 2.82 44.78
C ILE A 194 23.06 3.58 43.49
N TYR A 195 23.67 4.75 43.30
CA TYR A 195 23.54 5.55 42.08
C TYR A 195 24.22 4.88 40.90
N ALA A 196 25.41 4.32 41.12
CA ALA A 196 26.11 3.54 40.10
C ALA A 196 25.30 2.30 39.70
N VAL A 197 24.72 1.58 40.68
CA VAL A 197 23.87 0.41 40.41
C VAL A 197 22.60 0.80 39.65
N SER A 198 21.92 1.89 40.05
CA SER A 198 20.71 2.35 39.37
C SER A 198 20.97 2.79 37.94
N PHE A 199 22.01 3.61 37.72
CA PHE A 199 22.40 4.03 36.37
C PHE A 199 22.78 2.84 35.49
N SER A 200 23.66 1.96 35.99
CA SER A 200 24.07 0.76 35.26
C SER A 200 22.89 -0.15 34.96
N GLY A 201 21.91 -0.27 35.88
CA GLY A 201 20.68 -1.03 35.65
C GLY A 201 19.88 -0.50 34.47
N GLY A 202 19.65 0.81 34.39
CA GLY A 202 18.96 1.43 33.26
C GLY A 202 19.74 1.28 31.95
N PHE A 203 21.05 1.55 32.00
CA PHE A 203 21.93 1.40 30.83
C PHE A 203 21.95 -0.03 30.29
N LEU A 204 22.04 -1.03 31.18
CA LEU A 204 22.05 -2.44 30.80
C LEU A 204 20.73 -2.88 30.18
N VAL A 205 19.58 -2.38 30.64
CA VAL A 205 18.28 -2.70 30.03
C VAL A 205 18.28 -2.33 28.55
N VAL A 206 18.68 -1.10 28.21
CA VAL A 206 18.70 -0.64 26.81
C VAL A 206 19.77 -1.36 26.00
N LEU A 207 20.96 -1.56 26.58
CA LEU A 207 22.02 -2.31 25.90
C LEU A 207 21.57 -3.74 25.57
N ILE A 208 20.94 -4.44 26.51
CA ILE A 208 20.39 -5.78 26.30
C ILE A 208 19.28 -5.74 25.23
N SER A 209 18.37 -4.75 25.27
CA SER A 209 17.33 -4.62 24.25
C SER A 209 17.91 -4.40 22.84
N ILE A 210 18.92 -3.55 22.69
CA ILE A 210 19.61 -3.34 21.40
C ILE A 210 20.33 -4.61 20.96
N ILE A 211 20.97 -5.34 21.88
CA ILE A 211 21.63 -6.62 21.57
C ILE A 211 20.59 -7.64 21.09
N VAL A 212 19.47 -7.81 21.80
CA VAL A 212 18.41 -8.76 21.40
C VAL A 212 17.84 -8.38 20.05
N PHE A 213 17.55 -7.10 19.81
CA PHE A 213 17.09 -6.61 18.52
C PHE A 213 18.10 -6.87 17.41
N THR A 214 19.37 -6.53 17.65
CA THR A 214 20.47 -6.73 16.68
C THR A 214 20.70 -8.20 16.38
N VAL A 215 20.61 -9.07 17.39
CA VAL A 215 20.71 -10.53 17.20
C VAL A 215 19.57 -11.04 16.34
N GLY A 216 18.32 -10.62 16.62
CA GLY A 216 17.16 -10.98 15.80
C GLY A 216 17.32 -10.54 14.34
N LEU A 217 17.72 -9.27 14.13
CA LEU A 217 17.97 -8.72 12.79
C LEU A 217 19.16 -9.41 12.09
N ASN A 218 20.24 -9.72 12.82
CA ASN A 218 21.41 -10.40 12.28
C ASN A 218 21.07 -11.84 11.84
N ILE A 219 20.30 -12.58 12.65
CA ILE A 219 19.87 -13.94 12.32
C ILE A 219 19.14 -13.93 10.98
N GLU A 220 18.18 -13.03 10.80
CA GLU A 220 17.46 -12.91 9.54
C GLU A 220 18.36 -12.44 8.39
N SER A 221 19.28 -11.48 8.63
CA SER A 221 20.24 -11.03 7.59
C SER A 221 21.13 -12.16 7.09
N ARG A 222 21.55 -13.07 7.98
CA ARG A 222 22.37 -14.23 7.61
C ARG A 222 21.57 -15.22 6.78
N LYS A 223 20.30 -15.45 7.11
CA LYS A 223 19.41 -16.31 6.31
C LYS A 223 19.26 -15.77 4.89
N ILE A 224 18.98 -14.48 4.73
CA ILE A 224 18.86 -13.84 3.41
C ILE A 224 20.19 -13.94 2.65
N ALA A 225 21.30 -13.52 3.25
CA ALA A 225 22.61 -13.52 2.60
C ALA A 225 23.05 -14.95 2.18
N GLN A 226 22.78 -15.94 3.03
CA GLN A 226 23.06 -17.34 2.72
C GLN A 226 22.17 -17.84 1.57
N SER A 227 20.87 -17.52 1.59
CA SER A 227 19.95 -17.88 0.51
C SER A 227 20.37 -17.25 -0.82
N ALA A 228 20.70 -15.95 -0.82
CA ALA A 228 21.19 -15.25 -2.00
C ALA A 228 22.48 -15.87 -2.55
N THR A 229 23.42 -16.20 -1.65
CA THR A 229 24.68 -16.84 -2.04
C THR A 229 24.46 -18.24 -2.61
N LEU A 230 23.59 -19.06 -1.99
CA LEU A 230 23.27 -20.40 -2.47
C LEU A 230 22.59 -20.35 -3.84
N ASN A 231 21.64 -19.42 -4.03
CA ASN A 231 20.93 -19.25 -5.30
C ASN A 231 21.88 -18.81 -6.41
N SER A 232 22.91 -18.01 -6.12
CA SER A 232 23.89 -17.59 -7.15
C SER A 232 24.70 -18.75 -7.76
N PHE A 233 24.73 -19.93 -7.11
CA PHE A 233 25.33 -21.14 -7.67
C PHE A 233 24.37 -21.96 -8.54
N ASP A 234 23.06 -21.72 -8.48
CA ASP A 234 22.06 -22.46 -9.24
C ASP A 234 21.87 -21.87 -10.64
N GLN A 235 22.86 -22.11 -11.51
CA GLN A 235 22.89 -21.59 -12.88
C GLN A 235 21.75 -22.11 -13.80
N ASN A 236 20.92 -23.04 -13.32
CA ASN A 236 19.85 -23.68 -14.10
C ASN A 236 18.44 -23.32 -13.60
N ASN A 237 18.31 -22.30 -12.75
CA ASN A 237 17.01 -21.88 -12.25
C ASN A 237 16.31 -20.98 -13.27
N ASP A 238 15.07 -21.32 -13.63
CA ASP A 238 14.27 -20.55 -14.58
C ASP A 238 13.74 -19.24 -13.97
N LEU A 239 13.75 -19.16 -12.63
CA LEU A 239 13.30 -18.01 -11.85
C LEU A 239 14.46 -17.05 -11.54
N PRO A 240 14.23 -15.73 -11.54
CA PRO A 240 15.21 -14.77 -11.04
C PRO A 240 15.58 -15.03 -9.57
N ASP A 241 16.82 -14.74 -9.19
CA ASP A 241 17.35 -15.01 -7.85
C ASP A 241 16.50 -14.36 -6.75
N TYR A 242 16.08 -13.12 -6.94
CA TYR A 242 15.25 -12.40 -5.97
C TYR A 242 13.87 -13.04 -5.78
N ILE A 243 13.31 -13.72 -6.81
CA ILE A 243 12.05 -14.46 -6.67
C ILE A 243 12.25 -15.71 -5.83
N SER A 244 13.33 -16.46 -6.09
CA SER A 244 13.68 -17.66 -5.32
C SER A 244 13.89 -17.33 -3.84
N ILE A 245 14.54 -16.19 -3.54
CA ILE A 245 14.66 -15.66 -2.17
C ILE A 245 13.28 -15.27 -1.62
N SER A 246 12.51 -14.50 -2.39
CA SER A 246 11.17 -14.05 -1.99
C SER A 246 10.24 -15.21 -1.61
N GLN A 247 10.28 -16.33 -2.33
CA GLN A 247 9.49 -17.52 -2.03
C GLN A 247 9.81 -18.13 -0.65
N HIS A 248 11.06 -18.00 -0.20
CA HIS A 248 11.53 -18.59 1.07
C HIS A 248 11.66 -17.58 2.21
N LEU A 249 11.34 -16.32 1.95
CA LEU A 249 11.48 -15.24 2.92
C LEU A 249 10.18 -15.03 3.68
N LYS A 250 10.20 -15.21 5.00
CA LYS A 250 9.01 -14.95 5.82
C LYS A 250 8.70 -13.47 5.88
N PRO A 251 7.48 -13.03 5.52
CA PRO A 251 7.03 -11.67 5.79
C PRO A 251 7.01 -11.44 7.30
N ASN A 252 7.97 -10.66 7.80
CA ASN A 252 8.06 -10.29 9.20
C ASN A 252 8.75 -8.93 9.35
N PHE A 253 8.63 -8.36 10.55
CA PHE A 253 9.15 -7.05 10.90
C PHE A 253 10.66 -6.88 10.62
N PHE A 254 11.49 -7.88 10.92
CA PHE A 254 12.94 -7.81 10.67
C PHE A 254 13.28 -7.89 9.18
N ASN A 255 12.62 -8.78 8.44
CA ASN A 255 12.85 -8.92 7.00
C ASN A 255 12.42 -7.67 6.23
N GLU A 256 11.32 -7.02 6.61
CA GLU A 256 10.94 -5.74 6.02
C GLU A 256 11.99 -4.66 6.29
N ILE A 257 12.50 -4.56 7.52
CA ILE A 257 13.59 -3.63 7.86
C ILE A 257 14.82 -3.90 7.00
N LEU A 258 15.29 -5.14 6.92
CA LEU A 258 16.46 -5.53 6.12
C LEU A 258 16.30 -5.18 4.64
N LEU A 259 15.14 -5.46 4.05
CA LEU A 259 14.86 -5.11 2.66
C LEU A 259 14.77 -3.60 2.43
N LYS A 260 14.44 -2.83 3.47
CA LYS A 260 14.42 -1.35 3.43
C LYS A 260 15.77 -0.69 3.74
N LYS A 261 16.82 -1.47 4.02
CA LYS A 261 18.19 -0.97 4.23
C LYS A 261 18.68 -0.25 2.96
N ASP A 262 19.16 0.99 3.13
CA ASP A 262 19.65 1.90 2.06
C ASP A 262 18.54 2.46 1.15
N ILE A 263 17.28 2.12 1.43
CA ILE A 263 16.10 2.61 0.72
C ILE A 263 15.33 3.59 1.62
N VAL A 264 14.88 3.11 2.79
CA VAL A 264 14.15 3.91 3.79
C VAL A 264 15.02 4.18 5.01
N TYR A 265 15.75 3.17 5.49
CA TYR A 265 16.57 3.28 6.70
C TYR A 265 18.03 3.54 6.36
N ILE A 266 18.58 4.58 6.97
CA ILE A 266 19.95 5.03 6.70
C ILE A 266 20.92 4.26 7.61
N PRO A 267 21.92 3.56 7.03
CA PRO A 267 22.92 2.85 7.80
C PRO A 267 24.00 3.79 8.35
N LEU A 268 24.78 3.30 9.33
CA LEU A 268 25.92 4.06 9.88
C LEU A 268 27.18 4.03 9.00
N HIS A 269 27.31 3.11 8.03
CA HIS A 269 28.54 3.05 7.23
C HIS A 269 28.66 4.20 6.22
N ASP A 270 27.55 4.89 5.92
CA ASP A 270 27.53 6.06 5.02
C ASP A 270 28.01 7.37 5.68
N ILE A 271 28.33 7.38 6.97
CA ILE A 271 28.67 8.63 7.69
C ILE A 271 30.07 9.15 7.30
N PHE A 272 30.96 8.28 6.80
CA PHE A 272 32.30 8.66 6.34
C PHE A 272 32.42 8.75 4.83
N SER A 273 31.42 8.29 4.07
CA SER A 273 31.35 8.50 2.64
C SER A 273 30.64 9.83 2.38
N PHE A 274 31.39 10.83 1.89
CA PHE A 274 30.79 12.01 1.24
C PHE A 274 30.06 11.65 -0.09
N GLY A 275 29.81 10.35 -0.32
CA GLY A 275 29.36 9.75 -1.57
C GLY A 275 27.85 9.74 -1.69
N GLY A 276 27.25 10.92 -1.85
CA GLY A 276 25.84 11.06 -2.23
C GLY A 276 25.55 10.72 -3.71
N PHE A 277 26.36 9.89 -4.36
CA PHE A 277 26.28 9.63 -5.81
C PHE A 277 26.02 8.17 -6.22
N ASP A 278 26.01 7.19 -5.29
CA ASP A 278 25.78 5.78 -5.64
C ASP A 278 24.30 5.35 -5.69
N SER A 279 23.37 6.31 -5.55
CA SER A 279 21.91 6.04 -5.61
C SER A 279 21.37 5.99 -7.06
N PHE A 280 22.06 5.33 -7.99
CA PHE A 280 21.57 5.09 -9.36
C PHE A 280 20.82 3.75 -9.47
N GLY A 281 19.83 3.54 -8.60
CA GLY A 281 18.82 2.49 -8.79
C GLY A 281 17.71 3.00 -9.72
N ASN A 282 17.17 2.12 -10.56
CA ASN A 282 16.12 2.48 -11.53
C ASN A 282 14.70 2.38 -10.95
N LYS A 283 14.52 1.79 -9.77
CA LYS A 283 13.21 1.65 -9.12
C LYS A 283 13.13 2.54 -7.88
N GLN A 284 12.19 3.50 -7.88
CA GLN A 284 11.90 4.37 -6.75
C GLN A 284 11.10 3.61 -5.67
N TYR A 285 11.29 4.00 -4.40
CA TYR A 285 10.48 3.55 -3.28
C TYR A 285 9.92 4.75 -2.53
N ASN A 286 8.59 4.88 -2.50
CA ASN A 286 7.85 6.07 -2.10
C ASN A 286 7.57 6.06 -0.59
N GLU A 287 8.63 6.10 0.21
CA GLU A 287 8.57 6.23 1.67
C GLU A 287 9.66 7.18 2.18
N ARG A 288 9.34 8.02 3.18
CA ARG A 288 10.26 9.03 3.73
C ARG A 288 11.49 8.38 4.36
N LYS A 289 12.68 8.78 3.93
CA LYS A 289 13.94 8.33 4.55
C LYS A 289 13.92 8.66 6.05
N THR A 290 14.18 7.66 6.87
CA THR A 290 14.08 7.74 8.33
C THR A 290 15.41 7.39 8.98
N HIS A 291 15.81 8.21 9.95
CA HIS A 291 17.01 7.99 10.75
C HIS A 291 16.65 7.34 12.08
N ASN A 292 16.69 6.01 12.16
CA ASN A 292 16.38 5.26 13.37
C ASN A 292 17.67 4.74 14.04
N PRO A 293 18.11 5.32 15.18
CA PRO A 293 19.38 4.96 15.80
C PRO A 293 19.55 3.47 16.12
N ILE A 294 18.49 2.79 16.56
CA ILE A 294 18.55 1.35 16.91
C ILE A 294 18.79 0.52 15.65
N ILE A 295 18.06 0.81 14.57
CA ILE A 295 18.20 0.12 13.28
C ILE A 295 19.58 0.40 12.68
N SER A 296 20.02 1.67 12.67
CA SER A 296 21.31 2.06 12.11
C SER A 296 22.49 1.39 12.84
N ILE A 297 22.43 1.25 14.17
CA ILE A 297 23.41 0.47 14.96
C ILE A 297 23.34 -1.01 14.57
N ALA A 298 22.14 -1.59 14.53
CA ALA A 298 21.97 -3.01 14.24
C ALA A 298 22.56 -3.40 12.87
N TYR A 299 22.44 -2.53 11.85
CA TYR A 299 23.02 -2.75 10.52
C TYR A 299 24.54 -2.87 10.49
N LEU A 300 25.27 -2.30 11.45
CA LEU A 300 26.73 -2.51 11.54
C LEU A 300 27.09 -3.96 11.80
N PHE A 301 26.16 -4.73 12.36
CA PHE A 301 26.37 -6.12 12.70
C PHE A 301 25.71 -7.06 11.69
N CYS A 302 24.85 -6.59 10.80
CA CYS A 302 24.21 -7.40 9.77
C CYS A 302 25.17 -7.70 8.61
N ASN A 303 24.98 -8.85 7.96
CA ASN A 303 25.70 -9.15 6.73
C ASN A 303 25.21 -8.26 5.58
N ASP A 304 26.04 -8.10 4.55
CA ASP A 304 25.53 -7.71 3.24
C ASP A 304 24.53 -8.77 2.78
N LEU A 305 23.37 -8.33 2.31
CA LEU A 305 22.32 -9.23 1.85
C LEU A 305 22.68 -9.87 0.50
N ASN A 306 23.71 -9.36 -0.19
CA ASN A 306 24.05 -9.73 -1.57
C ASN A 306 22.85 -9.53 -2.51
N LEU A 307 22.08 -8.46 -2.27
CA LEU A 307 20.89 -8.08 -3.03
C LEU A 307 21.03 -6.62 -3.47
N THR A 308 20.75 -6.36 -4.74
CA THR A 308 20.65 -4.98 -5.23
C THR A 308 19.42 -4.28 -4.63
N ASN A 309 19.37 -2.94 -4.65
CA ASN A 309 18.17 -2.23 -4.22
C ASN A 309 16.95 -2.61 -5.08
N ASP A 310 17.14 -2.86 -6.37
CA ASP A 310 16.06 -3.33 -7.25
C ASP A 310 15.55 -4.73 -6.86
N ASP A 311 16.43 -5.64 -6.41
CA ASP A 311 16.03 -6.96 -5.89
C ASP A 311 15.23 -6.82 -4.61
N LYS A 312 15.72 -6.01 -3.66
CA LYS A 312 15.02 -5.73 -2.40
C LYS A 312 13.61 -5.18 -2.65
N ILE A 313 13.48 -4.22 -3.58
CA ILE A 313 12.20 -3.63 -4.01
C ILE A 313 11.30 -4.70 -4.62
N ASN A 314 11.80 -5.56 -5.51
CA ASN A 314 10.97 -6.61 -6.11
C ASN A 314 10.49 -7.64 -5.06
N ILE A 315 11.32 -8.00 -4.08
CA ILE A 315 10.93 -8.87 -2.97
C ILE A 315 9.82 -8.21 -2.12
N LEU A 316 9.94 -6.90 -1.85
CA LEU A 316 8.90 -6.14 -1.14
C LEU A 316 7.56 -6.14 -1.93
N LYS A 317 7.61 -6.09 -3.27
CA LYS A 317 6.41 -6.19 -4.14
C LYS A 317 5.73 -7.56 -4.03
N SER A 318 6.50 -8.64 -4.22
CA SER A 318 5.95 -9.99 -4.36
C SER A 318 5.43 -10.58 -3.04
N ASN A 319 5.93 -10.12 -1.90
CA ASN A 319 5.73 -10.82 -0.62
C ASN A 319 5.38 -9.93 0.60
N PHE A 320 5.55 -8.60 0.52
CA PHE A 320 5.26 -7.67 1.64
C PHE A 320 4.09 -6.71 1.36
N ASP A 321 3.36 -6.92 0.26
CA ASP A 321 2.24 -6.07 -0.19
C ASP A 321 2.60 -4.58 -0.32
N LYS A 322 3.84 -4.32 -0.77
CA LYS A 322 4.39 -2.97 -0.95
C LYS A 322 4.32 -2.44 -2.38
N ARG A 323 3.46 -3.03 -3.22
CA ARG A 323 3.38 -2.69 -4.65
C ARG A 323 3.11 -1.20 -4.88
N LEU A 324 2.23 -0.58 -4.09
CA LEU A 324 1.91 0.84 -4.21
C LEU A 324 3.15 1.71 -3.93
N GLU A 325 3.87 1.43 -2.85
CA GLU A 325 5.09 2.13 -2.46
C GLU A 325 6.19 2.00 -3.53
N THR A 326 6.11 1.00 -4.38
CA THR A 326 7.05 0.78 -5.49
C THR A 326 6.56 1.24 -6.88
N GLU A 327 5.38 1.87 -6.96
CA GLU A 327 4.88 2.43 -8.22
C GLU A 327 5.79 3.59 -8.66
N GLU A 328 6.11 3.66 -9.95
CA GLU A 328 6.88 4.78 -10.52
C GLU A 328 6.14 6.09 -10.21
N GLN A 329 6.82 7.06 -9.62
CA GLN A 329 6.30 8.41 -9.37
C GLN A 329 7.08 9.41 -10.22
N LEU A 330 6.37 10.32 -10.89
CA LEU A 330 6.98 11.44 -11.60
C LEU A 330 7.23 12.62 -10.65
N TRP A 331 6.41 12.70 -9.59
CA TRP A 331 6.50 13.71 -8.53
C TRP A 331 6.34 13.07 -7.16
N SER A 332 6.90 13.72 -6.13
CA SER A 332 6.66 13.31 -4.75
C SER A 332 5.17 13.37 -4.40
N GLY A 333 4.72 12.44 -3.55
CA GLY A 333 3.38 12.44 -2.95
C GLY A 333 3.42 12.40 -1.41
N GLU A 334 4.55 12.75 -0.79
CA GLU A 334 4.79 12.54 0.65
C GLU A 334 3.95 13.44 1.59
N ASP A 335 3.47 14.61 1.12
CA ASP A 335 2.69 15.58 1.90
C ASP A 335 1.18 15.38 1.78
N LEU A 336 0.78 14.50 0.86
CA LEU A 336 -0.59 14.35 0.44
C LEU A 336 -1.39 13.57 1.48
N PHE A 337 -2.63 13.98 1.65
CA PHE A 337 -3.61 13.26 2.46
C PHE A 337 -4.97 13.29 1.79
N THR A 338 -5.79 12.29 2.12
CA THR A 338 -7.18 12.24 1.69
C THR A 338 -8.02 13.03 2.67
N LYS A 339 -8.65 14.11 2.22
CA LYS A 339 -9.48 14.97 3.06
C LYS A 339 -10.89 14.41 3.25
N THR A 340 -11.52 13.97 2.16
CA THR A 340 -12.89 13.42 2.20
C THR A 340 -13.01 12.24 1.25
N ILE A 341 -13.79 11.23 1.65
CA ILE A 341 -14.18 10.09 0.81
C ILE A 341 -15.70 10.02 0.76
N LYS A 342 -16.27 9.91 -0.44
CA LYS A 342 -17.67 9.57 -0.63
C LYS A 342 -17.73 8.24 -1.36
N GLU A 343 -18.24 7.22 -0.70
CA GLU A 343 -18.48 5.90 -1.26
C GLU A 343 -19.99 5.75 -1.50
N ASP A 344 -20.40 5.48 -2.74
CA ASP A 344 -21.79 5.34 -3.12
C ASP A 344 -22.01 4.01 -3.82
N VAL A 345 -22.67 3.08 -3.13
CA VAL A 345 -22.88 1.70 -3.55
C VAL A 345 -24.32 1.49 -3.97
N LYS A 346 -24.53 0.99 -5.19
CA LYS A 346 -25.83 0.56 -5.69
C LYS A 346 -25.83 -0.94 -5.94
N LEU A 347 -26.64 -1.67 -5.20
CA LEU A 347 -26.76 -3.12 -5.28
C LEU A 347 -27.86 -3.51 -6.29
N TYR A 348 -27.56 -4.50 -7.13
CA TYR A 348 -28.48 -5.12 -8.09
C TYR A 348 -28.58 -6.62 -7.80
N PRO A 349 -29.35 -7.01 -6.77
CA PRO A 349 -29.32 -8.38 -6.24
C PRO A 349 -29.79 -9.43 -7.26
N GLU A 350 -30.76 -9.06 -8.09
CA GLU A 350 -31.31 -9.94 -9.14
C GLU A 350 -30.32 -10.22 -10.28
N ALA A 351 -29.46 -9.25 -10.60
CA ALA A 351 -28.35 -9.41 -11.55
C ALA A 351 -27.05 -9.88 -10.88
N ARG A 352 -27.07 -10.12 -9.56
CA ARG A 352 -25.93 -10.50 -8.70
C ARG A 352 -24.70 -9.61 -8.87
N LEU A 353 -24.89 -8.30 -8.97
CA LEU A 353 -23.81 -7.33 -9.10
C LEU A 353 -24.07 -6.07 -8.25
N ALA A 354 -23.05 -5.26 -8.11
CA ALA A 354 -23.09 -3.93 -7.51
C ALA A 354 -22.33 -2.93 -8.37
N TYR A 355 -22.66 -1.65 -8.22
CA TYR A 355 -21.86 -0.55 -8.75
C TYR A 355 -21.45 0.38 -7.61
N THR A 356 -20.17 0.72 -7.56
CA THR A 356 -19.59 1.55 -6.51
C THR A 356 -18.90 2.76 -7.12
N GLU A 357 -19.35 3.96 -6.78
CA GLU A 357 -18.64 5.21 -7.05
C GLU A 357 -17.85 5.64 -5.82
N ILE A 358 -16.60 6.03 -6.04
CA ILE A 358 -15.74 6.59 -5.01
C ILE A 358 -15.28 7.97 -5.46
N THR A 359 -15.69 9.01 -4.74
CA THR A 359 -15.22 10.37 -4.94
C THR A 359 -14.29 10.76 -3.81
N MET A 360 -13.07 11.14 -4.13
CA MET A 360 -12.07 11.54 -3.14
C MET A 360 -11.62 12.98 -3.37
N LYS A 361 -11.47 13.72 -2.27
CA LYS A 361 -10.81 15.02 -2.26
C LYS A 361 -9.43 14.86 -1.64
N ILE A 362 -8.41 15.18 -2.42
CA ILE A 362 -7.01 15.09 -2.04
C ILE A 362 -6.51 16.50 -1.77
N ALA A 363 -5.76 16.65 -0.69
CA ALA A 363 -5.12 17.91 -0.35
C ALA A 363 -3.66 17.69 -0.01
N CYS A 364 -2.88 18.75 -0.15
CA CYS A 364 -1.52 18.81 0.35
C CYS A 364 -1.55 19.49 1.73
N THR A 365 -0.74 18.98 2.66
CA THR A 365 -0.56 19.63 3.95
C THR A 365 0.27 20.92 3.82
N GLU A 366 1.35 20.90 3.02
CA GLU A 366 2.30 22.02 2.86
C GLU A 366 2.04 22.91 1.64
N ASP A 367 2.19 24.24 1.81
CA ASP A 367 2.34 25.18 0.68
C ASP A 367 3.76 25.08 0.10
N SER A 368 3.99 24.01 -0.66
CA SER A 368 5.23 23.82 -1.42
C SER A 368 5.14 24.55 -2.76
N TRP A 369 6.27 25.10 -3.21
CA TRP A 369 6.40 25.59 -4.59
C TRP A 369 6.35 24.48 -5.65
N ARG A 370 6.40 23.21 -5.22
CA ARG A 370 6.35 22.04 -6.11
C ARG A 370 4.99 21.38 -6.04
N ASP A 371 4.44 21.07 -7.21
CA ASP A 371 3.27 20.21 -7.32
C ASP A 371 3.63 18.77 -6.94
N GLN A 372 2.58 18.00 -6.60
CA GLN A 372 2.68 16.63 -6.14
C GLN A 372 1.75 15.71 -6.93
N GLU A 373 2.11 14.43 -6.98
CA GLU A 373 1.34 13.37 -7.64
C GLU A 373 0.75 12.43 -6.57
N ALA A 374 -0.58 12.29 -6.56
CA ALA A 374 -1.23 11.26 -5.76
C ALA A 374 -1.35 9.96 -6.55
N ILE A 375 -1.01 8.84 -5.91
CA ILE A 375 -1.25 7.50 -6.44
C ILE A 375 -2.12 6.72 -5.46
N TYR A 376 -3.26 6.23 -5.95
CA TYR A 376 -4.14 5.32 -5.22
C TYR A 376 -4.13 3.94 -5.86
N SER A 377 -4.11 2.89 -5.05
CA SER A 377 -4.26 1.49 -5.46
C SER A 377 -5.56 0.94 -4.90
N PHE A 378 -6.42 0.43 -5.77
CA PHE A 378 -7.69 -0.22 -5.46
C PHE A 378 -7.53 -1.73 -5.66
N GLN A 379 -7.68 -2.51 -4.60
CA GLN A 379 -7.77 -3.96 -4.71
C GLN A 379 -9.23 -4.34 -4.97
N LEU A 380 -9.47 -4.99 -6.10
CA LEU A 380 -10.81 -5.32 -6.55
C LEU A 380 -11.14 -6.80 -6.27
N PRO A 381 -12.39 -7.12 -5.89
CA PRO A 381 -12.88 -8.49 -5.88
C PRO A 381 -12.81 -9.13 -7.28
N GLU A 382 -12.68 -10.46 -7.34
CA GLU A 382 -12.61 -11.19 -8.61
C GLU A 382 -13.85 -10.94 -9.50
N GLY A 383 -13.59 -10.59 -10.77
CA GLY A 383 -14.62 -10.29 -11.77
C GLY A 383 -15.09 -8.83 -11.76
N SER A 384 -14.52 -7.98 -10.90
CA SER A 384 -14.85 -6.56 -10.87
C SER A 384 -14.23 -5.80 -12.04
N VAL A 385 -14.89 -4.72 -12.46
CA VAL A 385 -14.54 -3.92 -13.63
C VAL A 385 -14.39 -2.46 -13.21
N ALA A 386 -13.30 -1.80 -13.60
CA ALA A 386 -13.18 -0.35 -13.51
C ALA A 386 -13.83 0.32 -14.74
N THR A 387 -14.75 1.25 -14.51
CA THR A 387 -15.76 1.67 -15.52
C THR A 387 -15.90 3.18 -15.69
N SER A 388 -15.35 3.98 -14.77
CA SER A 388 -15.33 5.43 -14.89
C SER A 388 -14.15 6.05 -14.15
N LEU A 389 -13.68 7.18 -14.68
CA LEU A 389 -12.70 8.06 -14.06
C LEU A 389 -13.11 9.50 -14.40
N SER A 390 -13.04 10.41 -13.43
CA SER A 390 -13.28 11.83 -13.65
C SER A 390 -12.40 12.66 -12.74
N LEU A 391 -12.00 13.84 -13.22
CA LEU A 391 -11.22 14.83 -12.49
C LEU A 391 -11.97 16.17 -12.55
N TRP A 392 -12.07 16.87 -11.43
CA TRP A 392 -12.61 18.23 -11.43
C TRP A 392 -11.51 19.23 -11.77
N VAL A 393 -11.63 19.84 -12.94
CA VAL A 393 -10.69 20.84 -13.46
C VAL A 393 -11.44 22.17 -13.52
N ASN A 394 -10.95 23.20 -12.83
CA ASN A 394 -11.58 24.51 -12.75
C ASN A 394 -13.07 24.46 -12.32
N GLY A 395 -13.40 23.54 -11.40
CA GLY A 395 -14.76 23.33 -10.89
C GLY A 395 -15.69 22.53 -11.81
N ILE A 396 -15.22 22.12 -12.99
CA ILE A 396 -16.01 21.35 -13.96
C ILE A 396 -15.53 19.89 -13.94
N GLU A 397 -16.48 18.95 -13.84
CA GLU A 397 -16.18 17.52 -13.94
C GLU A 397 -15.76 17.16 -15.38
N ARG A 398 -14.51 16.72 -15.54
CA ARG A 398 -13.98 16.20 -16.80
C ARG A 398 -13.94 14.68 -16.73
N LYS A 399 -14.79 14.03 -17.54
CA LYS A 399 -14.84 12.57 -17.68
C LYS A 399 -13.62 12.06 -18.45
N GLY A 400 -13.08 10.92 -18.04
CA GLY A 400 -11.95 10.27 -18.69
C GLY A 400 -12.34 9.61 -20.00
N VAL A 401 -11.37 9.54 -20.91
CA VAL A 401 -11.49 8.91 -22.23
C VAL A 401 -10.71 7.62 -22.21
N LEU A 402 -11.31 6.54 -22.72
CA LEU A 402 -10.63 5.26 -22.80
C LEU A 402 -9.73 5.21 -24.04
N THR A 403 -8.49 4.76 -23.85
CA THR A 403 -7.53 4.50 -24.93
C THR A 403 -6.66 3.29 -24.62
N THR A 404 -5.70 2.96 -25.48
CA THR A 404 -4.75 1.87 -25.20
C THR A 404 -3.90 2.21 -23.98
N LYS A 405 -3.49 1.19 -23.22
CA LYS A 405 -2.64 1.36 -22.03
C LYS A 405 -1.38 2.18 -22.35
N GLU A 406 -0.68 1.83 -23.42
CA GLU A 406 0.54 2.51 -23.88
C GLU A 406 0.31 3.99 -24.24
N LYS A 407 -0.76 4.32 -24.97
CA LYS A 407 -1.07 5.71 -25.35
C LYS A 407 -1.41 6.56 -24.12
N ALA A 408 -2.18 6.00 -23.18
CA ALA A 408 -2.53 6.69 -21.95
C ALA A 408 -1.29 6.99 -21.08
N GLU A 409 -0.39 6.01 -20.93
CA GLU A 409 0.87 6.19 -20.19
C GLU A 409 1.76 7.25 -20.84
N LYS A 410 1.93 7.18 -22.15
CA LYS A 410 2.73 8.16 -22.89
C LYS A 410 2.16 9.57 -22.74
N ALA A 411 0.85 9.74 -22.89
CA ALA A 411 0.18 11.02 -22.73
C ALA A 411 0.32 11.55 -21.29
N TYR A 412 0.14 10.68 -20.28
CA TYR A 412 0.31 11.08 -18.88
C TYR A 412 1.75 11.53 -18.58
N LYS A 413 2.76 10.76 -19.00
CA LYS A 413 4.18 11.12 -18.79
C LYS A 413 4.55 12.43 -19.51
N GLN A 414 4.02 12.66 -20.71
CA GLN A 414 4.19 13.92 -21.43
C GLN A 414 3.57 15.10 -20.66
N ILE A 415 2.30 14.99 -20.25
CA ILE A 415 1.61 16.07 -19.54
C ILE A 415 2.27 16.36 -18.18
N VAL A 416 2.58 15.33 -17.38
CA VAL A 416 3.08 15.49 -16.01
C VAL A 416 4.58 15.79 -15.97
N GLY A 417 5.37 15.20 -16.86
CA GLY A 417 6.83 15.33 -16.87
C GLY A 417 7.34 16.53 -17.66
N VAL A 418 6.55 17.08 -18.59
CA VAL A 418 6.99 18.16 -19.49
C VAL A 418 6.08 19.38 -19.44
N GLU A 419 4.76 19.20 -19.36
CA GLU A 419 3.80 20.31 -19.52
C GLU A 419 3.26 20.85 -18.19
N TYR A 420 3.32 20.05 -17.12
CA TYR A 420 2.89 20.41 -15.76
C TYR A 420 1.41 20.85 -15.68
N ARG A 421 0.54 20.26 -16.50
CA ARG A 421 -0.91 20.58 -16.54
C ARG A 421 -1.74 19.51 -15.80
N ASP A 422 -3.07 19.52 -15.93
CA ASP A 422 -4.00 18.63 -15.20
C ASP A 422 -4.29 17.29 -15.93
N PRO A 423 -3.75 16.15 -15.46
CA PRO A 423 -4.26 14.85 -15.83
C PRO A 423 -4.61 13.93 -14.66
N SER A 424 -5.46 12.95 -14.96
CA SER A 424 -5.62 11.75 -14.15
C SER A 424 -5.56 10.51 -15.02
N LEU A 425 -4.96 9.43 -14.51
CA LEU A 425 -4.77 8.18 -15.23
C LEU A 425 -5.25 7.01 -14.37
N MET A 426 -6.06 6.11 -14.92
CA MET A 426 -6.49 4.87 -14.28
C MET A 426 -6.05 3.68 -15.12
N GLN A 427 -5.35 2.73 -14.48
CA GLN A 427 -4.76 1.59 -15.16
C GLN A 427 -5.01 0.27 -14.44
N TRP A 428 -5.21 -0.79 -15.21
CA TRP A 428 -5.20 -2.15 -14.71
C TRP A 428 -3.77 -2.62 -14.40
N LYS A 429 -3.63 -3.28 -13.26
CA LYS A 429 -2.45 -4.03 -12.81
C LYS A 429 -2.87 -5.47 -12.51
N GLU A 430 -1.95 -6.40 -12.70
CA GLU A 430 -2.24 -7.82 -12.43
C GLU A 430 -2.64 -8.09 -10.96
N GLY A 431 -3.43 -9.16 -10.76
CA GLY A 431 -3.99 -9.50 -9.46
C GLY A 431 -5.22 -8.68 -9.07
N ASN A 432 -6.08 -8.34 -10.05
CA ASN A 432 -7.32 -7.56 -9.86
C ASN A 432 -7.09 -6.22 -9.15
N LYS A 433 -6.07 -5.48 -9.59
CA LYS A 433 -5.72 -4.19 -8.99
C LYS A 433 -5.85 -3.07 -10.01
N VAL A 434 -6.32 -1.92 -9.56
CA VAL A 434 -6.38 -0.71 -10.38
C VAL A 434 -5.61 0.40 -9.69
N VAL A 435 -4.74 1.07 -10.44
CA VAL A 435 -3.97 2.22 -9.95
C VAL A 435 -4.51 3.49 -10.58
N VAL A 436 -4.81 4.49 -9.75
CA VAL A 436 -5.26 5.82 -10.17
C VAL A 436 -4.22 6.85 -9.78
N ARG A 437 -3.79 7.66 -10.75
CA ARG A 437 -2.86 8.77 -10.58
C ARG A 437 -3.59 10.10 -10.75
N VAL A 438 -3.25 11.09 -9.94
CA VAL A 438 -3.86 12.43 -9.97
C VAL A 438 -2.77 13.48 -9.82
N PHE A 439 -2.70 14.41 -10.77
CA PHE A 439 -1.76 15.53 -10.79
C PHE A 439 -2.42 16.77 -11.42
N PRO A 440 -1.98 18.00 -11.09
CA PRO A 440 -1.11 18.40 -9.99
C PRO A 440 -1.90 18.59 -8.70
N ILE A 441 -1.23 18.38 -7.57
CA ILE A 441 -1.80 18.66 -6.24
C ILE A 441 -0.83 19.53 -5.48
N ASN A 442 -1.32 20.66 -4.99
CA ASN A 442 -0.61 21.54 -4.06
C ASN A 442 -1.59 22.07 -3.00
N TYR A 443 -1.08 22.84 -2.04
CA TYR A 443 -1.87 23.37 -0.94
C TYR A 443 -3.06 24.23 -1.39
N LYS A 444 -2.83 25.08 -2.39
CA LYS A 444 -3.80 26.06 -2.89
C LYS A 444 -4.85 25.40 -3.78
N THR A 445 -4.49 24.33 -4.45
CA THR A 445 -5.33 23.67 -5.44
C THR A 445 -5.52 22.19 -5.11
N PRO A 446 -6.33 21.85 -4.08
CA PRO A 446 -6.71 20.46 -3.84
C PRO A 446 -7.47 19.90 -5.05
N ARG A 447 -7.36 18.59 -5.28
CA ARG A 447 -8.01 17.92 -6.41
C ARG A 447 -9.13 17.01 -5.94
N ILE A 448 -10.18 16.93 -6.76
CA ILE A 448 -11.26 15.96 -6.58
C ILE A 448 -11.24 15.05 -7.78
N PHE A 449 -11.19 13.75 -7.53
CA PHE A 449 -11.37 12.74 -8.57
C PHE A 449 -12.48 11.78 -8.17
N LYS A 450 -13.10 11.16 -9.17
CA LYS A 450 -14.13 10.13 -9.00
C LYS A 450 -13.78 8.92 -9.84
N CYS A 451 -13.91 7.74 -9.28
CA CYS A 451 -13.78 6.46 -9.98
C CYS A 451 -15.00 5.59 -9.72
N GLY A 452 -15.30 4.69 -10.65
CA GLY A 452 -16.45 3.79 -10.55
C GLY A 452 -16.12 2.35 -10.90
N PHE A 453 -16.65 1.42 -10.11
CA PHE A 453 -16.37 0.00 -10.20
C PHE A 453 -17.65 -0.83 -10.24
N THR A 454 -17.76 -1.74 -11.20
CA THR A 454 -18.81 -2.76 -11.21
C THR A 454 -18.27 -4.03 -10.55
N THR A 455 -18.91 -4.53 -9.51
CA THR A 455 -18.42 -5.65 -8.71
C THR A 455 -19.47 -6.76 -8.69
N PRO A 456 -19.14 -8.01 -9.05
CA PRO A 456 -20.04 -9.14 -8.86
C PRO A 456 -20.24 -9.45 -7.38
N LEU A 457 -21.47 -9.82 -6.99
CA LEU A 457 -21.77 -10.23 -5.62
C LEU A 457 -21.29 -11.67 -5.39
N LYS A 458 -20.36 -11.87 -4.45
CA LYS A 458 -19.78 -13.19 -4.17
C LYS A 458 -20.84 -14.13 -3.60
N VAL A 459 -20.98 -15.33 -4.15
CA VAL A 459 -21.93 -16.34 -3.66
C VAL A 459 -21.21 -17.37 -2.78
N GLU A 460 -21.58 -17.43 -1.50
CA GLU A 460 -21.07 -18.37 -0.50
C GLU A 460 -22.22 -18.87 0.39
N ASP A 461 -22.27 -20.18 0.69
CA ASP A 461 -23.18 -20.76 1.68
C ASP A 461 -24.65 -20.27 1.59
N ASN A 462 -25.18 -20.18 0.36
CA ASN A 462 -26.53 -19.74 0.03
C ASN A 462 -26.81 -18.24 0.33
N GLN A 463 -25.77 -17.42 0.41
CA GLN A 463 -25.84 -15.96 0.50
C GLN A 463 -25.06 -15.31 -0.65
N MET A 464 -25.43 -14.08 -0.98
CA MET A 464 -24.68 -13.17 -1.84
C MET A 464 -24.04 -12.10 -0.97
N LYS A 465 -22.77 -11.77 -1.22
CA LYS A 465 -22.00 -10.81 -0.44
C LYS A 465 -21.39 -9.74 -1.33
N TYR A 466 -21.64 -8.48 -1.01
CA TYR A 466 -20.83 -7.35 -1.47
C TYR A 466 -19.68 -7.14 -0.49
N GLN A 467 -18.48 -6.90 -1.00
CA GLN A 467 -17.30 -6.53 -0.22
C GLN A 467 -16.86 -5.12 -0.65
N SER A 468 -16.67 -4.22 0.31
CA SER A 468 -16.12 -2.88 0.04
C SER A 468 -14.72 -2.98 -0.57
N LEU A 469 -14.34 -1.98 -1.36
CA LEU A 469 -13.02 -1.95 -2.00
C LEU A 469 -11.94 -1.61 -0.99
N SER A 470 -10.84 -2.36 -0.99
CA SER A 470 -9.66 -2.02 -0.20
C SER A 470 -8.81 -1.02 -0.96
N ILE A 471 -8.55 0.14 -0.35
CA ILE A 471 -7.90 1.29 -0.99
C ILE A 471 -6.66 1.69 -0.22
N LYS A 472 -5.55 1.82 -0.94
CA LYS A 472 -4.29 2.37 -0.43
C LYS A 472 -3.95 3.66 -1.20
N GLY A 473 -3.33 4.62 -0.54
CA GLY A 473 -2.95 5.91 -1.14
C GLY A 473 -2.45 6.91 -0.09
N PRO A 474 -2.36 8.20 -0.44
CA PRO A 474 -2.15 9.29 0.51
C PRO A 474 -3.02 9.15 1.75
N ASN A 475 -2.47 9.45 2.94
CA ASN A 475 -3.06 9.10 4.25
C ASN A 475 -4.60 9.22 4.29
N ILE A 476 -5.27 8.06 4.45
CA ILE A 476 -6.73 7.92 4.45
C ILE A 476 -7.29 7.93 5.88
N SER A 477 -6.48 7.64 6.91
CA SER A 477 -6.94 7.32 8.27
C SER A 477 -7.82 8.40 8.91
N ASN A 478 -7.62 9.67 8.53
CA ASN A 478 -8.37 10.81 9.07
C ASN A 478 -9.37 11.43 8.07
N ALA A 479 -9.60 10.80 6.91
CA ALA A 479 -10.53 11.32 5.91
C ALA A 479 -11.96 11.34 6.45
N GLU A 480 -12.72 12.40 6.18
CA GLU A 480 -14.16 12.41 6.44
C GLU A 480 -14.86 11.51 5.41
N THR A 481 -15.41 10.39 5.86
CA THR A 481 -15.99 9.37 4.98
C THR A 481 -17.50 9.34 5.13
N ILE A 482 -18.20 9.37 3.99
CA ILE A 482 -19.63 9.11 3.90
C ILE A 482 -19.81 7.92 2.97
N SER A 483 -20.32 6.81 3.50
CA SER A 483 -20.70 5.64 2.73
C SER A 483 -22.21 5.60 2.60
N ARG A 484 -22.72 5.42 1.38
CA ARG A 484 -24.14 5.29 1.06
C ARG A 484 -24.38 3.97 0.35
N ILE A 485 -25.44 3.26 0.73
CA ILE A 485 -25.90 2.06 0.04
C ILE A 485 -27.34 2.29 -0.42
N GLN A 486 -27.57 1.99 -1.69
CA GLN A 486 -28.87 1.85 -2.32
C GLN A 486 -29.04 0.41 -2.81
N THR A 487 -30.24 -0.15 -2.68
CA THR A 487 -30.58 -1.45 -3.26
C THR A 487 -31.68 -1.29 -4.30
N VAL A 488 -31.54 -1.97 -5.44
CA VAL A 488 -32.62 -2.12 -6.41
C VAL A 488 -33.55 -3.24 -5.95
N GLY A 489 -34.85 -2.98 -5.93
CA GLY A 489 -35.85 -3.91 -5.40
C GLY A 489 -35.90 -3.94 -3.87
N ASN A 490 -36.61 -4.93 -3.32
CA ASN A 490 -36.94 -5.01 -1.89
C ASN A 490 -36.08 -6.04 -1.13
N THR A 491 -34.92 -6.42 -1.65
CA THR A 491 -34.05 -7.41 -1.00
C THR A 491 -33.49 -6.85 0.31
N LYS A 492 -33.72 -7.57 1.42
CA LYS A 492 -33.16 -7.21 2.71
C LYS A 492 -31.63 -7.37 2.69
N ILE A 493 -30.93 -6.36 3.20
CA ILE A 493 -29.47 -6.35 3.35
C ILE A 493 -29.09 -6.41 4.83
N GLU A 494 -28.00 -7.13 5.13
CA GLU A 494 -27.37 -7.17 6.45
C GLU A 494 -25.91 -6.72 6.31
N THR A 495 -25.53 -5.65 7.00
CA THR A 495 -24.19 -5.04 6.89
C THR A 495 -23.32 -5.40 8.08
N SER A 496 -22.01 -5.55 7.87
CA SER A 496 -21.05 -5.75 8.97
C SER A 496 -20.70 -4.46 9.73
N LYS A 497 -21.01 -3.30 9.14
CA LYS A 497 -20.86 -1.97 9.72
C LYS A 497 -22.25 -1.38 10.02
N ASP A 498 -22.31 -0.47 10.98
CA ASP A 498 -23.56 0.20 11.35
C ASP A 498 -23.95 1.24 10.28
N PHE A 499 -25.04 0.99 9.56
CA PHE A 499 -25.65 1.94 8.63
C PHE A 499 -27.02 2.38 9.17
N GLU A 500 -27.25 3.69 9.20
CA GLU A 500 -28.55 4.25 9.54
C GLU A 500 -29.42 4.35 8.29
N LEU A 501 -30.65 3.83 8.35
CA LEU A 501 -31.62 3.97 7.27
C LEU A 501 -32.20 5.39 7.28
N ASN A 502 -31.93 6.15 6.22
CA ASN A 502 -32.48 7.49 5.99
C ASN A 502 -33.21 7.52 4.64
N LYS A 503 -34.55 7.51 4.69
CA LYS A 503 -35.43 7.33 3.53
C LYS A 503 -35.11 6.00 2.82
N ASP A 504 -34.68 6.05 1.57
CA ASP A 504 -34.37 4.90 0.72
C ASP A 504 -32.88 4.54 0.71
N TYR A 505 -32.07 5.20 1.56
CA TYR A 505 -30.62 5.02 1.61
C TYR A 505 -30.16 4.56 2.99
N TYR A 506 -29.21 3.64 2.99
CA TYR A 506 -28.42 3.30 4.18
C TYR A 506 -27.19 4.20 4.17
N ILE A 507 -26.97 4.96 5.24
CA ILE A 507 -25.89 5.93 5.33
C ILE A 507 -25.02 5.63 6.55
N ASN A 508 -23.71 5.65 6.36
CA ASN A 508 -22.72 5.63 7.42
C ASN A 508 -21.80 6.84 7.28
N GLN A 509 -21.44 7.42 8.42
CA GLN A 509 -20.42 8.47 8.50
C GLN A 509 -19.31 8.00 9.42
N SER A 510 -18.06 8.08 8.97
CA SER A 510 -16.89 7.67 9.75
C SER A 510 -15.68 8.56 9.46
N LYS A 511 -14.64 8.39 10.27
CA LYS A 511 -13.30 8.88 9.96
C LYS A 511 -12.47 7.72 9.43
N GLY A 512 -11.78 7.93 8.32
CA GLY A 512 -11.10 6.86 7.60
C GLY A 512 -12.07 5.98 6.82
N LEU A 513 -11.50 4.98 6.14
CA LEU A 513 -12.24 4.02 5.33
C LEU A 513 -12.01 2.61 5.89
N ASP A 514 -12.98 2.12 6.65
CA ASP A 514 -12.97 0.76 7.18
C ASP A 514 -13.54 -0.22 6.16
N ASP A 515 -12.98 -1.44 6.11
CA ASP A 515 -13.55 -2.53 5.32
C ASP A 515 -14.91 -2.96 5.89
N TRP A 516 -15.88 -3.20 5.00
CA TRP A 516 -17.21 -3.67 5.37
C TRP A 516 -17.81 -4.56 4.27
N GLN A 517 -18.80 -5.35 4.64
CA GLN A 517 -19.54 -6.22 3.72
C GLN A 517 -21.05 -6.06 3.91
N ALA A 518 -21.81 -6.28 2.82
CA ALA A 518 -23.26 -6.46 2.85
C ALA A 518 -23.62 -7.87 2.39
N SER A 519 -24.38 -8.58 3.21
CA SER A 519 -24.88 -9.92 2.95
C SER A 519 -26.36 -9.89 2.59
N MET A 520 -26.76 -10.74 1.66
CA MET A 520 -28.10 -10.83 1.12
C MET A 520 -28.46 -12.31 0.91
N PRO A 521 -29.73 -12.72 1.06
CA PRO A 521 -30.14 -14.08 0.73
C PRO A 521 -29.94 -14.35 -0.76
N LEU A 522 -29.40 -15.51 -1.13
CA LEU A 522 -29.28 -15.91 -2.54
C LEU A 522 -30.68 -16.02 -3.16
N SER A 523 -30.92 -15.28 -4.24
CA SER A 523 -32.18 -15.40 -4.99
C SER A 523 -32.30 -16.80 -5.58
N LYS A 524 -33.44 -17.46 -5.34
CA LYS A 524 -33.72 -18.82 -5.83
C LYS A 524 -33.92 -18.92 -7.34
N THR A 525 -34.26 -17.81 -7.97
CA THR A 525 -34.43 -17.68 -9.43
C THR A 525 -33.73 -16.42 -9.87
N LEU A 526 -32.80 -16.53 -10.82
CA LEU A 526 -32.41 -15.36 -11.60
C LEU A 526 -33.62 -14.97 -12.45
N GLU A 527 -34.20 -13.80 -12.16
CA GLU A 527 -35.05 -13.15 -13.15
C GLU A 527 -34.21 -12.89 -14.40
N SER A 528 -34.82 -12.98 -15.59
CA SER A 528 -34.14 -12.76 -16.87
C SER A 528 -33.69 -11.30 -16.97
N ASN A 529 -32.57 -10.98 -16.33
CA ASN A 529 -31.93 -9.68 -16.36
C ASN A 529 -31.09 -9.61 -17.61
N SER A 530 -31.45 -8.70 -18.50
CA SER A 530 -30.79 -8.51 -19.79
C SER A 530 -30.55 -7.04 -20.08
N PHE A 531 -29.41 -6.77 -20.70
CA PHE A 531 -29.06 -5.45 -21.20
C PHE A 531 -28.95 -5.49 -22.72
N VAL A 532 -29.52 -4.50 -23.39
CA VAL A 532 -29.50 -4.38 -24.85
C VAL A 532 -28.53 -3.30 -25.28
N TRP A 533 -27.58 -3.64 -26.15
CA TRP A 533 -26.59 -2.71 -26.69
C TRP A 533 -26.24 -3.06 -28.13
N LYS A 534 -26.34 -2.09 -29.05
CA LYS A 534 -25.99 -2.19 -30.47
C LYS A 534 -26.49 -3.50 -31.13
N ASP A 535 -27.81 -3.68 -31.13
CA ASP A 535 -28.53 -4.83 -31.71
C ASP A 535 -28.19 -6.21 -31.09
N LYS A 536 -27.58 -6.21 -29.90
CA LYS A 536 -27.27 -7.41 -29.12
C LYS A 536 -27.91 -7.38 -27.75
N VAL A 537 -28.19 -8.57 -27.23
CA VAL A 537 -28.76 -8.79 -25.90
C VAL A 537 -27.74 -9.55 -25.06
N TYR A 538 -27.48 -9.04 -23.86
CA TYR A 538 -26.59 -9.63 -22.87
C TYR A 538 -27.42 -10.09 -21.68
N GLU A 539 -27.67 -11.39 -21.58
CA GLU A 539 -28.56 -11.97 -20.58
C GLU A 539 -27.77 -12.68 -19.47
N VAL A 540 -28.11 -12.38 -18.21
CA VAL A 540 -27.55 -13.06 -17.04
C VAL A 540 -28.28 -14.39 -16.81
N LYS A 541 -27.51 -15.48 -16.69
CA LYS A 541 -28.00 -16.84 -16.44
C LYS A 541 -27.22 -17.49 -15.32
N ASP A 542 -27.77 -18.55 -14.72
CA ASP A 542 -26.99 -19.39 -13.82
C ASP A 542 -25.81 -20.01 -14.55
N ILE A 543 -24.66 -20.07 -13.87
CA ILE A 543 -23.49 -20.75 -14.42
C ILE A 543 -23.76 -22.25 -14.55
N GLN A 544 -23.50 -22.82 -15.72
CA GLN A 544 -23.68 -24.26 -15.94
C GLN A 544 -22.39 -25.00 -15.57
N LYS A 545 -22.50 -25.88 -14.57
CA LYS A 545 -21.41 -26.76 -14.11
C LYS A 545 -21.65 -28.16 -14.67
N THR A 546 -20.63 -28.74 -15.29
CA THR A 546 -20.67 -30.12 -15.79
C THR A 546 -19.64 -30.94 -15.04
N THR A 547 -20.11 -32.01 -14.41
CA THR A 547 -19.23 -33.02 -13.85
C THR A 547 -18.78 -33.95 -14.96
N ILE A 548 -17.49 -33.96 -15.26
CA ILE A 548 -16.90 -34.85 -16.25
C ILE A 548 -16.16 -36.01 -15.56
N PRO A 549 -16.17 -37.22 -16.14
CA PRO A 549 -15.23 -38.26 -15.75
C PRO A 549 -13.80 -37.77 -16.00
N PHE A 550 -12.94 -37.88 -15.00
CA PHE A 550 -11.56 -37.45 -15.08
C PHE A 550 -10.68 -38.34 -14.22
N ILE A 551 -9.77 -39.06 -14.88
CA ILE A 551 -8.73 -39.86 -14.24
C ILE A 551 -7.41 -39.15 -14.56
N PRO A 552 -6.79 -38.48 -13.58
CA PRO A 552 -5.52 -37.81 -13.83
C PRO A 552 -4.40 -38.81 -14.06
N SER A 553 -3.42 -38.44 -14.88
CA SER A 553 -2.18 -39.23 -15.07
C SER A 553 -1.35 -39.28 -13.78
N GLU A 554 -1.34 -38.16 -13.05
CA GLU A 554 -0.71 -37.95 -11.75
C GLU A 554 -1.46 -36.85 -10.98
N ILE A 555 -1.37 -36.89 -9.65
CA ILE A 555 -1.87 -35.82 -8.77
C ILE A 555 -0.65 -35.12 -8.17
N ILE A 556 -0.56 -33.80 -8.32
CA ILE A 556 0.50 -32.97 -7.74
C ILE A 556 -0.09 -32.14 -6.61
N LEU A 557 0.49 -32.27 -5.41
CA LEU A 557 0.20 -31.37 -4.30
C LEU A 557 1.16 -30.18 -4.39
N ASP A 558 0.60 -29.00 -4.66
CA ASP A 558 1.30 -27.72 -4.69
C ASP A 558 1.45 -27.20 -3.24
N LEU A 559 2.39 -27.81 -2.52
CA LEU A 559 2.64 -27.56 -1.10
C LEU A 559 3.38 -26.22 -0.89
N ASN A 560 3.06 -25.59 0.23
CA ASN A 560 3.69 -24.38 0.76
C ASN A 560 3.31 -24.26 2.26
N SER A 561 3.85 -23.27 2.96
CA SER A 561 3.63 -23.02 4.39
C SER A 561 2.17 -22.76 4.80
N SER A 562 1.25 -22.55 3.85
CA SER A 562 -0.19 -22.41 4.13
C SER A 562 -0.88 -23.76 4.37
N TRP A 563 -0.29 -24.88 3.96
CA TRP A 563 -0.84 -26.22 4.17
C TRP A 563 -0.70 -26.66 5.63
N THR A 564 -1.64 -27.47 6.12
CA THR A 564 -1.51 -28.11 7.43
C THR A 564 -1.28 -29.61 7.28
N THR A 565 -0.56 -30.21 8.24
CA THR A 565 -0.27 -31.65 8.26
C THR A 565 -1.51 -32.51 8.05
N LYS A 566 -2.65 -32.15 8.67
CA LYS A 566 -3.93 -32.87 8.53
C LYS A 566 -4.50 -32.81 7.10
N GLN A 567 -4.29 -31.69 6.40
CA GLN A 567 -4.73 -31.54 5.02
C GLN A 567 -3.90 -32.43 4.09
N ILE A 568 -2.58 -32.44 4.26
CA ILE A 568 -1.66 -33.30 3.50
C ILE A 568 -2.00 -34.78 3.75
N GLU A 569 -2.14 -35.16 5.02
CA GLU A 569 -2.53 -36.51 5.43
C GLU A 569 -3.84 -36.97 4.78
N SER A 570 -4.82 -36.07 4.63
CA SER A 570 -6.10 -36.39 3.99
C SER A 570 -5.95 -36.83 2.52
N PHE A 571 -5.02 -36.22 1.76
CA PHE A 571 -4.76 -36.62 0.36
C PHE A 571 -3.96 -37.91 0.26
N VAL A 572 -2.94 -38.05 1.10
CA VAL A 572 -2.11 -39.25 1.17
C VAL A 572 -2.92 -40.48 1.59
N ASN A 573 -3.95 -40.30 2.41
CA ASN A 573 -4.87 -41.35 2.84
C ASN A 573 -5.80 -41.89 1.73
N LEU A 574 -5.90 -41.21 0.59
CA LEU A 574 -6.69 -41.69 -0.56
C LEU A 574 -6.10 -42.94 -1.24
N ASN A 575 -4.87 -43.35 -0.88
CA ASN A 575 -4.15 -44.50 -1.45
C ASN A 575 -4.11 -44.50 -3.01
N LYS A 576 -4.07 -43.32 -3.64
CA LYS A 576 -3.95 -43.19 -5.10
C LYS A 576 -2.50 -43.49 -5.51
N LYS A 577 -2.32 -44.26 -6.59
CA LYS A 577 -1.01 -44.39 -7.25
C LYS A 577 -0.70 -43.04 -7.94
N ASN A 578 0.57 -42.64 -7.98
CA ASN A 578 1.05 -41.41 -8.67
C ASN A 578 0.69 -40.07 -7.97
N LEU A 579 0.88 -39.99 -6.65
CA LEU A 579 0.78 -38.73 -5.90
C LEU A 579 2.19 -38.13 -5.73
N PHE A 580 2.38 -36.88 -6.15
CA PHE A 580 3.68 -36.21 -6.17
C PHE A 580 3.64 -34.81 -5.57
N VAL A 581 4.83 -34.32 -5.23
CA VAL A 581 5.12 -32.91 -4.97
C VAL A 581 6.24 -32.45 -5.92
N MET A 582 6.38 -31.14 -6.11
CA MET A 582 7.48 -30.55 -6.87
C MET A 582 8.49 -29.93 -5.91
N ILE A 583 9.73 -30.43 -5.92
CA ILE A 583 10.84 -29.92 -5.10
C ILE A 583 11.99 -29.60 -6.03
N ASN A 584 12.50 -28.36 -6.00
CA ASN A 584 13.58 -27.87 -6.86
C ASN A 584 13.37 -28.21 -8.34
N GLY A 585 12.14 -28.03 -8.82
CA GLY A 585 11.74 -28.32 -10.20
C GLY A 585 11.66 -29.80 -10.59
N LYS A 586 11.80 -30.74 -9.63
CA LYS A 586 11.72 -32.19 -9.84
C LYS A 586 10.52 -32.79 -9.11
N LYS A 587 9.94 -33.84 -9.69
CA LYS A 587 8.85 -34.61 -9.07
C LYS A 587 9.39 -35.56 -8.01
N LYS A 588 8.77 -35.57 -6.82
CA LYS A 588 9.03 -36.52 -5.74
C LYS A 588 7.72 -37.14 -5.28
N GLU A 589 7.68 -38.47 -5.14
CA GLU A 589 6.48 -39.18 -4.70
C GLU A 589 6.19 -38.90 -3.23
N ILE A 590 4.93 -38.68 -2.88
CA ILE A 590 4.46 -38.47 -1.52
C ILE A 590 3.44 -39.55 -1.11
N ASN A 591 3.66 -40.17 0.05
CA ASN A 591 2.88 -41.28 0.57
C ASN A 591 2.83 -41.27 2.12
N LYS A 592 2.14 -42.25 2.71
CA LYS A 592 1.88 -42.31 4.17
C LYS A 592 3.16 -42.36 5.00
N ASP A 593 4.23 -42.90 4.43
CA ASP A 593 5.48 -43.14 5.13
C ASP A 593 6.39 -41.91 5.09
N ASN A 594 6.30 -41.07 4.05
CA ASN A 594 7.22 -39.96 3.83
C ASN A 594 6.61 -38.56 3.94
N PHE A 595 5.27 -38.40 3.98
CA PHE A 595 4.65 -37.08 3.85
C PHE A 595 5.07 -36.06 4.91
N LYS A 596 5.33 -36.51 6.15
CA LYS A 596 5.82 -35.62 7.23
C LYS A 596 7.24 -35.11 6.96
N ALA A 597 8.10 -35.96 6.40
CA ALA A 597 9.45 -35.55 6.03
C ALA A 597 9.42 -34.59 4.83
N ILE A 598 8.54 -34.85 3.86
CA ILE A 598 8.33 -33.95 2.72
C ILE A 598 7.74 -32.61 3.15
N GLU A 599 6.78 -32.59 4.09
CA GLU A 599 6.18 -31.36 4.62
C GLU A 599 7.24 -30.39 5.17
N LEU A 600 8.28 -30.90 5.85
CA LEU A 600 9.39 -30.09 6.36
C LEU A 600 10.20 -29.40 5.24
N GLU A 601 10.22 -29.94 4.02
CA GLU A 601 10.89 -29.30 2.87
C GLU A 601 10.12 -28.06 2.35
N PHE A 602 8.87 -27.86 2.78
CA PHE A 602 8.02 -26.74 2.37
C PHE A 602 7.71 -25.74 3.51
N GLU A 603 8.29 -25.93 4.70
CA GLU A 603 8.02 -25.09 5.87
C GLU A 603 8.38 -23.62 5.62
N ASP A 604 9.51 -23.38 4.96
CA ASP A 604 10.00 -22.04 4.61
C ASP A 604 9.43 -21.54 3.27
N LEU A 605 8.71 -22.37 2.49
CA LEU A 605 8.14 -21.94 1.22
C LEU A 605 6.83 -21.17 1.44
N HIS A 606 6.88 -19.85 1.41
CA HIS A 606 5.72 -18.97 1.66
C HIS A 606 4.71 -18.94 0.53
N TYR A 607 5.18 -18.99 -0.72
CA TYR A 607 4.33 -19.17 -1.88
C TYR A 607 5.05 -19.98 -2.95
N SER A 608 4.29 -20.80 -3.67
CA SER A 608 4.79 -21.64 -4.74
C SER A 608 4.59 -20.97 -6.10
N LEU A 609 5.56 -21.20 -7.00
CA LEU A 609 5.50 -20.88 -8.42
C LEU A 609 5.74 -22.20 -9.16
N LEU A 610 4.66 -22.95 -9.35
CA LEU A 610 4.74 -24.31 -9.86
C LEU A 610 5.11 -24.28 -11.36
N PRO A 611 6.17 -24.99 -11.82
CA PRO A 611 6.58 -24.98 -13.22
C PRO A 611 5.61 -25.81 -14.06
N LEU A 612 4.46 -25.23 -14.42
CA LEU A 612 3.35 -25.92 -15.10
C LEU A 612 3.79 -26.57 -16.42
N TYR A 613 4.77 -25.97 -17.11
CA TYR A 613 5.39 -26.49 -18.32
C TYR A 613 6.26 -27.74 -18.12
N LYS A 614 6.48 -28.22 -16.89
CA LYS A 614 7.17 -29.49 -16.57
C LYS A 614 6.21 -30.60 -16.12
N ILE A 615 4.95 -30.28 -15.82
CA ILE A 615 3.96 -31.23 -15.27
C ILE A 615 3.42 -32.14 -16.37
N THR A 616 3.20 -33.43 -16.12
CA THR A 616 2.71 -34.36 -17.16
C THR A 616 1.39 -33.87 -17.77
N GLN A 617 1.12 -34.24 -19.02
CA GLN A 617 -0.16 -33.94 -19.63
C GLN A 617 -1.30 -34.64 -18.84
N ASN A 618 -2.44 -33.98 -18.74
CA ASN A 618 -3.64 -34.51 -18.08
C ASN A 618 -3.47 -34.78 -16.57
N SER A 619 -2.61 -34.00 -15.89
CA SER A 619 -2.42 -34.06 -14.43
C SER A 619 -3.47 -33.25 -13.68
N LEU A 620 -3.71 -33.63 -12.42
CA LEU A 620 -4.46 -32.85 -11.44
C LEU A 620 -3.50 -32.15 -10.47
N ILE A 621 -3.67 -30.86 -10.26
CA ILE A 621 -2.92 -30.08 -9.27
C ILE A 621 -3.88 -29.72 -8.15
N ILE A 622 -3.47 -29.96 -6.91
CA ILE A 622 -4.19 -29.47 -5.73
C ILE A 622 -3.34 -28.36 -5.13
N THR A 623 -3.90 -27.16 -5.05
CA THR A 623 -3.22 -26.00 -4.48
C THR A 623 -4.00 -25.41 -3.32
N LYS A 624 -3.26 -24.75 -2.43
CA LYS A 624 -3.81 -23.90 -1.38
C LYS A 624 -3.06 -22.58 -1.43
N CYS A 625 -3.77 -21.52 -1.76
CA CYS A 625 -3.16 -20.20 -1.93
C CYS A 625 -3.13 -19.44 -0.60
N GLY A 626 -2.04 -18.71 -0.37
CA GLY A 626 -2.02 -17.56 0.54
C GLY A 626 -2.42 -16.28 -0.19
N THR A 627 -2.19 -15.14 0.45
CA THR A 627 -2.50 -13.80 -0.10
C THR A 627 -1.42 -13.26 -1.03
N PHE A 628 -0.16 -13.68 -0.84
CA PHE A 628 0.99 -13.10 -1.52
C PHE A 628 1.62 -14.10 -2.50
N SER A 629 2.05 -13.59 -3.64
CA SER A 629 2.92 -14.26 -4.59
C SER A 629 3.46 -13.24 -5.58
N ALA A 630 4.48 -13.63 -6.34
CA ALA A 630 4.81 -12.93 -7.58
C ALA A 630 3.65 -13.01 -8.59
N ASN A 631 3.52 -12.00 -9.46
CA ASN A 631 2.62 -12.01 -10.62
C ASN A 631 3.42 -12.10 -11.94
N PHE A 632 2.74 -12.12 -13.10
CA PHE A 632 3.42 -12.21 -14.39
C PHE A 632 4.10 -10.89 -14.79
N GLU A 633 3.61 -9.73 -14.35
CA GLU A 633 4.29 -8.44 -14.52
C GLU A 633 5.67 -8.46 -13.85
N GLU A 634 5.78 -8.99 -12.62
CA GLU A 634 7.04 -9.13 -11.88
C GLU A 634 7.95 -10.21 -12.48
N LEU A 635 7.37 -11.22 -13.13
CA LEU A 635 8.10 -12.29 -13.81
C LEU A 635 8.38 -11.97 -15.29
N GLY A 636 8.09 -10.75 -15.76
CA GLY A 636 8.00 -10.37 -17.18
C GLY A 636 9.19 -10.82 -18.04
N ASP A 637 10.40 -10.62 -17.52
CA ASP A 637 11.67 -10.89 -18.22
C ASP A 637 12.27 -12.27 -17.88
N SER A 638 11.55 -13.12 -17.13
CA SER A 638 12.06 -14.42 -16.70
C SER A 638 11.87 -15.53 -17.74
N ASP A 639 12.85 -16.43 -17.83
CA ASP A 639 12.74 -17.66 -18.62
C ASP A 639 11.59 -18.55 -18.13
N TYR A 640 11.32 -18.55 -16.82
CA TYR A 640 10.17 -19.23 -16.23
C TYR A 640 8.86 -18.80 -16.89
N LEU A 641 8.59 -17.50 -16.98
CA LEU A 641 7.34 -17.00 -17.55
C LEU A 641 7.25 -17.32 -19.05
N ASN A 642 8.35 -17.18 -19.78
CA ASN A 642 8.42 -17.56 -21.20
C ASN A 642 8.07 -19.05 -21.41
N LYS A 643 8.59 -19.94 -20.55
CA LYS A 643 8.27 -21.37 -20.57
C LYS A 643 6.82 -21.66 -20.16
N ILE A 644 6.25 -20.94 -19.19
CA ILE A 644 4.82 -21.04 -18.85
C ILE A 644 3.96 -20.68 -20.07
N ARG A 645 4.25 -19.54 -20.72
CA ARG A 645 3.50 -19.03 -21.88
C ARG A 645 3.49 -20.02 -23.05
N THR A 646 4.64 -20.63 -23.33
CA THR A 646 4.83 -21.52 -24.50
C THR A 646 4.49 -22.99 -24.23
N GLY A 647 4.73 -23.49 -23.01
CA GLY A 647 4.74 -24.92 -22.71
C GLY A 647 3.56 -25.44 -21.87
N THR A 648 2.67 -24.57 -21.37
CA THR A 648 1.60 -24.98 -20.43
C THR A 648 0.29 -25.35 -21.14
N LYS A 649 -0.16 -24.55 -22.12
CA LYS A 649 -1.51 -24.69 -22.71
C LYS A 649 -1.81 -26.08 -23.29
N ASN A 650 -0.81 -26.71 -23.90
CA ASN A 650 -0.98 -28.02 -24.54
C ASN A 650 -1.05 -29.20 -23.55
N ARG A 651 -0.90 -28.95 -22.24
CA ARG A 651 -0.83 -30.00 -21.21
C ARG A 651 -2.19 -30.38 -20.61
N ASN A 652 -3.27 -29.63 -20.88
CA ASN A 652 -4.61 -29.90 -20.34
C ASN A 652 -4.59 -30.16 -18.82
N LEU A 653 -3.97 -29.23 -18.09
CA LEU A 653 -3.83 -29.33 -16.63
C LEU A 653 -5.14 -28.92 -15.95
N LYS A 654 -5.50 -29.66 -14.91
CA LYS A 654 -6.66 -29.35 -14.05
C LYS A 654 -6.19 -28.97 -12.66
N VAL A 655 -6.79 -27.95 -12.07
CA VAL A 655 -6.37 -27.39 -10.79
C VAL A 655 -7.56 -27.28 -9.86
N ILE A 656 -7.44 -27.87 -8.66
CA ILE A 656 -8.37 -27.64 -7.57
C ILE A 656 -7.70 -26.76 -6.52
N ASN A 657 -8.26 -25.58 -6.28
CA ASN A 657 -7.89 -24.75 -5.14
C ASN A 657 -8.79 -25.02 -3.94
N ILE A 658 -8.18 -25.36 -2.81
CA ILE A 658 -8.88 -25.69 -1.57
C ILE A 658 -8.98 -24.52 -0.58
N SER A 659 -8.43 -23.34 -0.90
CA SER A 659 -8.58 -22.10 -0.12
C SER A 659 -9.72 -21.21 -0.62
N SER A 660 -10.15 -20.26 0.21
CA SER A 660 -11.05 -19.16 -0.17
C SER A 660 -10.36 -18.11 -1.05
N ASP A 661 -9.05 -17.97 -0.88
CA ASP A 661 -8.22 -16.99 -1.56
C ASP A 661 -7.52 -17.59 -2.77
N ILE A 662 -7.15 -16.71 -3.70
CA ILE A 662 -6.36 -16.98 -4.89
C ILE A 662 -5.24 -15.95 -4.94
N ASN A 663 -3.99 -16.42 -4.99
CA ASN A 663 -2.83 -15.51 -5.03
C ASN A 663 -2.66 -14.90 -6.44
N PRO A 664 -1.89 -13.81 -6.58
CA PRO A 664 -1.70 -13.14 -7.88
C PRO A 664 -1.22 -14.06 -9.02
N PHE A 665 -0.38 -15.06 -8.74
CA PHE A 665 0.09 -16.04 -9.73
C PHE A 665 -1.05 -16.89 -10.27
N TRP A 666 -1.79 -17.57 -9.37
CA TRP A 666 -2.89 -18.43 -9.77
C TRP A 666 -4.05 -17.65 -10.38
N GLN A 667 -4.29 -16.41 -9.93
CA GLN A 667 -5.27 -15.52 -10.54
C GLN A 667 -4.96 -15.31 -12.02
N THR A 668 -3.71 -14.93 -12.33
CA THR A 668 -3.29 -14.68 -13.71
C THR A 668 -3.31 -15.94 -14.56
N VAL A 669 -2.87 -17.08 -14.00
CA VAL A 669 -2.90 -18.40 -14.67
C VAL A 669 -4.34 -18.82 -15.02
N LYS A 670 -5.29 -18.58 -14.10
CA LYS A 670 -6.73 -18.84 -14.29
C LYS A 670 -7.32 -17.93 -15.36
N GLU A 671 -7.16 -16.61 -15.21
CA GLU A 671 -7.72 -15.61 -16.13
C GLU A 671 -7.23 -15.79 -17.55
N GLN A 672 -5.95 -16.11 -17.74
CA GLN A 672 -5.35 -16.34 -19.06
C GLN A 672 -5.57 -17.76 -19.62
N LYS A 673 -6.37 -18.59 -18.93
CA LYS A 673 -6.76 -19.95 -19.32
C LYS A 673 -5.57 -20.86 -19.66
N TYR A 674 -4.53 -20.83 -18.84
CA TYR A 674 -3.45 -21.81 -18.94
C TYR A 674 -3.85 -23.18 -18.40
N VAL A 675 -4.83 -23.21 -17.49
CA VAL A 675 -5.32 -24.42 -16.82
C VAL A 675 -6.85 -24.36 -16.68
N ASP A 676 -7.49 -25.51 -16.53
CA ASP A 676 -8.85 -25.55 -15.99
C ASP A 676 -8.77 -25.39 -14.48
N TYR A 677 -9.39 -24.36 -13.92
CA TYR A 677 -9.29 -24.03 -12.50
C TYR A 677 -10.65 -24.20 -11.82
N PHE A 678 -10.68 -24.82 -10.65
CA PHE A 678 -11.90 -24.99 -9.86
C PHE A 678 -11.62 -24.79 -8.37
N GLN A 679 -12.38 -23.90 -7.73
CA GLN A 679 -12.24 -23.62 -6.31
C GLN A 679 -13.34 -24.32 -5.50
N THR A 680 -12.97 -25.08 -4.47
CA THR A 680 -13.93 -25.82 -3.63
C THR A 680 -13.34 -26.17 -2.27
N SER A 681 -14.15 -26.74 -1.37
CA SER A 681 -13.66 -27.17 -0.06
C SER A 681 -12.75 -28.40 -0.15
N LEU A 682 -11.87 -28.59 0.84
CA LEU A 682 -11.06 -29.81 0.98
C LEU A 682 -11.92 -31.07 0.87
N LYS A 683 -13.07 -31.11 1.57
CA LYS A 683 -13.98 -32.26 1.56
C LYS A 683 -14.47 -32.57 0.14
N ASN A 684 -14.95 -31.55 -0.58
CA ASN A 684 -15.46 -31.73 -1.95
C ASN A 684 -14.32 -32.15 -2.91
N SER A 685 -13.11 -31.61 -2.73
CA SER A 685 -11.94 -32.00 -3.52
C SER A 685 -11.64 -33.50 -3.36
N LEU A 686 -11.66 -34.02 -2.13
CA LEU A 686 -11.42 -35.45 -1.86
C LEU A 686 -12.52 -36.33 -2.48
N GLU A 687 -13.79 -35.87 -2.41
CA GLU A 687 -14.93 -36.58 -3.03
C GLU A 687 -14.79 -36.66 -4.55
N LEU A 688 -14.41 -35.57 -5.23
CA LEU A 688 -14.18 -35.54 -6.67
C LEU A 688 -13.06 -36.51 -7.09
N ILE A 689 -11.95 -36.52 -6.37
CA ILE A 689 -10.82 -37.43 -6.63
C ILE A 689 -11.22 -38.89 -6.44
N ASN A 690 -12.00 -39.21 -5.40
CA ASN A 690 -12.48 -40.58 -5.17
C ASN A 690 -13.45 -41.05 -6.25
N LYS A 691 -14.33 -40.17 -6.72
CA LYS A 691 -15.30 -40.47 -7.79
C LYS A 691 -14.67 -40.41 -9.19
N ASN A 692 -13.38 -40.08 -9.32
CA ASN A 692 -12.69 -39.83 -10.59
C ASN A 692 -13.46 -38.81 -11.44
N GLN A 693 -13.79 -37.68 -10.83
CA GLN A 693 -14.59 -36.62 -11.43
C GLN A 693 -13.87 -35.28 -11.34
N TYR A 694 -14.20 -34.40 -12.28
CA TYR A 694 -13.80 -33.00 -12.25
C TYR A 694 -14.98 -32.11 -12.64
N ILE A 695 -15.02 -30.89 -12.11
CA ILE A 695 -16.07 -29.92 -12.43
C ILE A 695 -15.53 -28.92 -13.44
N LEU A 696 -16.17 -28.84 -14.60
CA LEU A 696 -15.92 -27.80 -15.58
C LEU A 696 -17.08 -26.81 -15.62
N PHE A 697 -16.74 -25.54 -15.81
CA PHE A 697 -17.72 -24.55 -16.20
C PHE A 697 -17.93 -24.64 -17.71
N LYS A 698 -19.19 -24.78 -18.14
CA LYS A 698 -19.51 -24.78 -19.56
C LYS A 698 -19.29 -23.37 -20.09
N THR A 699 -18.39 -23.21 -21.05
CA THR A 699 -18.08 -21.93 -21.67
C THR A 699 -18.36 -22.02 -23.17
N GLU A 700 -19.45 -21.40 -23.62
CA GLU A 700 -19.76 -21.26 -25.04
C GLU A 700 -19.06 -20.01 -25.62
N ARG A 701 -18.85 -19.94 -26.94
CA ARG A 701 -18.16 -18.81 -27.59
C ARG A 701 -18.79 -17.45 -27.27
N ASN A 702 -20.10 -17.39 -27.08
CA ASN A 702 -20.84 -16.15 -26.81
C ASN A 702 -21.21 -16.00 -25.32
N THR A 703 -20.53 -16.74 -24.44
CA THR A 703 -20.79 -16.70 -22.99
C THR A 703 -19.52 -16.29 -22.26
N VAL A 704 -19.68 -15.61 -21.14
CA VAL A 704 -18.62 -15.31 -20.17
C VAL A 704 -19.11 -15.77 -18.80
N ASN A 705 -18.26 -16.51 -18.07
CA ASN A 705 -18.58 -17.00 -16.74
C ASN A 705 -18.01 -16.06 -15.67
N ILE A 706 -18.83 -15.73 -14.67
CA ILE A 706 -18.41 -14.97 -13.48
C ILE A 706 -18.60 -15.89 -12.29
N GLU A 707 -17.56 -16.69 -12.03
CA GLU A 707 -17.59 -17.80 -11.09
C GLU A 707 -17.90 -17.33 -9.66
N SER A 708 -17.33 -16.19 -9.25
CA SER A 708 -17.53 -15.60 -7.92
C SER A 708 -19.01 -15.33 -7.60
N ALA A 709 -19.81 -14.94 -8.60
CA ALA A 709 -21.24 -14.71 -8.47
C ALA A 709 -22.12 -15.91 -8.87
N ASN A 710 -21.53 -17.05 -9.26
CA ASN A 710 -22.23 -18.21 -9.83
C ASN A 710 -23.18 -17.83 -11.01
N ILE A 711 -22.78 -16.89 -11.85
CA ILE A 711 -23.54 -16.47 -13.04
C ILE A 711 -22.71 -16.62 -14.33
N SER A 712 -23.41 -16.60 -15.45
CA SER A 712 -22.85 -16.46 -16.79
C SER A 712 -23.60 -15.36 -17.54
N ILE A 713 -22.92 -14.66 -18.43
CA ILE A 713 -23.55 -13.64 -19.28
C ILE A 713 -23.48 -14.16 -20.72
N LYS A 714 -24.65 -14.33 -21.33
CA LYS A 714 -24.79 -14.85 -22.70
C LYS A 714 -25.15 -13.72 -23.67
N GLU A 715 -24.37 -13.59 -24.74
CA GLU A 715 -24.66 -12.73 -25.88
C GLU A 715 -25.56 -13.45 -26.89
N SER A 716 -26.63 -12.78 -27.30
CA SER A 716 -27.51 -13.17 -28.41
C SER A 716 -27.85 -11.99 -29.31
N GLN A 717 -28.34 -12.27 -30.51
CA GLN A 717 -28.91 -11.24 -31.38
C GLN A 717 -30.20 -10.68 -30.78
N GLN A 718 -30.48 -9.40 -31.03
CA GLN A 718 -31.71 -8.77 -30.58
C GLN A 718 -32.90 -9.17 -31.46
N ASP A 719 -33.94 -9.69 -30.83
CA ASP A 719 -35.26 -9.89 -31.46
C ASP A 719 -36.15 -8.65 -31.22
N THR A 720 -37.18 -8.44 -32.05
CA THR A 720 -38.10 -7.28 -31.99
C THR A 720 -38.84 -7.08 -30.66
N ILE A 721 -38.76 -8.03 -29.72
CA ILE A 721 -39.45 -8.03 -28.42
C ILE A 721 -38.48 -7.76 -27.25
N SER A 722 -37.16 -7.88 -27.46
CA SER A 722 -36.16 -7.78 -26.38
C SER A 722 -36.05 -6.35 -25.85
N LYS A 723 -36.48 -6.12 -24.60
CA LYS A 723 -36.32 -4.86 -23.87
C LYS A 723 -35.25 -5.01 -22.78
N SER A 724 -34.44 -3.96 -22.60
CA SER A 724 -33.48 -3.90 -21.49
C SER A 724 -34.23 -3.80 -20.16
N ASN A 725 -33.97 -4.72 -19.25
CA ASN A 725 -34.50 -4.72 -17.88
C ASN A 725 -33.41 -4.84 -16.81
N GLY A 726 -32.17 -5.13 -17.20
CA GLY A 726 -30.99 -5.09 -16.35
C GLY A 726 -30.09 -3.87 -16.63
N PRO A 727 -29.11 -3.61 -15.75
CA PRO A 727 -28.21 -2.47 -15.88
C PRO A 727 -27.12 -2.68 -16.97
N ASN A 728 -26.60 -1.57 -17.51
CA ASN A 728 -25.50 -1.54 -18.48
C ASN A 728 -24.21 -2.21 -17.97
N HIS A 729 -24.08 -2.34 -16.65
CA HIS A 729 -23.03 -3.06 -15.94
C HIS A 729 -22.90 -4.53 -16.38
N ILE A 730 -23.98 -5.16 -16.84
CA ILE A 730 -23.96 -6.53 -17.39
C ILE A 730 -23.03 -6.60 -18.61
N TYR A 731 -23.18 -5.66 -19.56
CA TYR A 731 -22.32 -5.63 -20.75
C TYR A 731 -20.86 -5.33 -20.39
N ARG A 732 -20.61 -4.48 -19.39
CA ARG A 732 -19.25 -4.16 -18.91
C ARG A 732 -18.54 -5.38 -18.35
N MET A 733 -19.21 -6.20 -17.54
CA MET A 733 -18.65 -7.46 -17.02
C MET A 733 -18.42 -8.48 -18.13
N TYR A 734 -19.35 -8.58 -19.10
CA TYR A 734 -19.16 -9.44 -20.27
C TYR A 734 -17.94 -9.02 -21.10
N ALA A 735 -17.79 -7.73 -21.39
CA ALA A 735 -16.67 -7.20 -22.15
C ALA A 735 -15.33 -7.45 -21.44
N LEU A 736 -15.24 -7.23 -20.12
CA LEU A 736 -14.01 -7.54 -19.36
C LEU A 736 -13.68 -9.03 -19.47
N GLY A 737 -14.65 -9.91 -19.21
CA GLY A 737 -14.41 -11.35 -19.28
C GLY A 737 -14.00 -11.81 -20.67
N LYS A 738 -14.49 -11.18 -21.75
CA LYS A 738 -13.99 -11.44 -23.12
C LYS A 738 -12.54 -11.00 -23.33
N VAL A 739 -12.13 -9.86 -22.77
CA VAL A 739 -10.72 -9.41 -22.85
C VAL A 739 -9.81 -10.36 -22.07
N LEU A 740 -10.20 -10.78 -20.86
CA LEU A 740 -9.41 -11.70 -20.04
C LEU A 740 -9.31 -13.09 -20.69
N ASP A 741 -10.44 -13.63 -21.18
CA ASP A 741 -10.51 -14.92 -21.85
C ASP A 741 -9.55 -15.05 -23.05
N GLU A 742 -9.27 -13.93 -23.72
CA GLU A 742 -8.53 -13.87 -24.99
C GLU A 742 -7.17 -13.17 -24.81
N GLN A 743 -6.76 -12.87 -23.58
CA GLN A 743 -5.55 -12.10 -23.26
C GLN A 743 -4.28 -12.70 -23.88
N VAL A 744 -4.14 -14.03 -23.88
CA VAL A 744 -2.98 -14.68 -24.50
C VAL A 744 -2.98 -14.55 -26.03
N LYS A 745 -4.16 -14.54 -26.66
CA LYS A 745 -4.27 -14.30 -28.10
C LYS A 745 -3.92 -12.84 -28.40
N ILE A 746 -4.45 -11.92 -27.60
CA ILE A 746 -4.20 -10.47 -27.68
C ILE A 746 -2.70 -10.13 -27.59
N GLN A 747 -1.94 -10.83 -26.73
CA GLN A 747 -0.50 -10.63 -26.59
C GLN A 747 0.31 -11.02 -27.84
N ASN A 748 -0.20 -11.96 -28.65
CA ASN A 748 0.51 -12.52 -29.79
C ASN A 748 -0.02 -12.01 -31.16
N ASP A 749 -1.15 -11.32 -31.18
CA ASP A 749 -1.85 -10.91 -32.40
C ASP A 749 -2.33 -9.45 -32.30
N THR A 750 -1.71 -8.59 -33.09
CA THR A 750 -2.04 -7.16 -33.17
C THR A 750 -3.47 -6.91 -33.63
N LEU A 751 -4.03 -7.75 -34.50
CA LEU A 751 -5.41 -7.61 -34.97
C LEU A 751 -6.40 -7.96 -33.85
N ALA A 752 -6.11 -9.02 -33.10
CA ALA A 752 -6.86 -9.33 -31.88
C ALA A 752 -6.75 -8.18 -30.87
N ASN A 753 -5.55 -7.65 -30.61
CA ASN A 753 -5.33 -6.53 -29.71
C ASN A 753 -6.23 -5.33 -30.05
N ASN A 754 -6.24 -4.91 -31.32
CA ASN A 754 -7.10 -3.83 -31.79
C ASN A 754 -8.59 -4.13 -31.58
N GLN A 755 -9.04 -5.34 -31.89
CA GLN A 755 -10.44 -5.75 -31.69
C GLN A 755 -10.88 -5.63 -30.22
N TYR A 756 -10.06 -6.10 -29.28
CA TYR A 756 -10.40 -6.10 -27.86
C TYR A 756 -10.20 -4.73 -27.19
N VAL A 757 -9.31 -3.89 -27.73
CA VAL A 757 -9.25 -2.46 -27.36
C VAL A 757 -10.55 -1.77 -27.75
N GLU A 758 -11.07 -2.00 -28.96
CA GLU A 758 -12.35 -1.42 -29.38
C GLU A 758 -13.52 -1.94 -28.55
N LEU A 759 -13.54 -3.24 -28.19
CA LEU A 759 -14.51 -3.78 -27.23
C LEU A 759 -14.44 -3.08 -25.87
N ALA A 760 -13.23 -2.86 -25.35
CA ALA A 760 -13.03 -2.16 -24.09
C ALA A 760 -13.51 -0.70 -24.17
N LYS A 761 -13.26 -0.01 -25.30
CA LYS A 761 -13.75 1.36 -25.57
C LYS A 761 -15.26 1.42 -25.65
N ASP A 762 -15.89 0.48 -26.37
CA ASP A 762 -17.35 0.41 -26.52
C ASP A 762 -18.05 0.25 -25.16
N ALA A 763 -17.50 -0.63 -24.31
CA ALA A 763 -17.97 -0.83 -22.94
C ALA A 763 -17.46 0.24 -21.95
N ASN A 764 -16.53 1.11 -22.34
CA ASN A 764 -15.78 2.05 -21.50
C ASN A 764 -15.24 1.41 -20.21
N ILE A 765 -14.36 0.42 -20.36
CA ILE A 765 -13.79 -0.35 -19.24
C ILE A 765 -12.26 -0.35 -19.27
N VAL A 766 -11.64 -0.26 -18.09
CA VAL A 766 -10.20 -0.42 -17.92
C VAL A 766 -9.89 -1.93 -17.86
N THR A 767 -8.90 -2.35 -18.65
CA THR A 767 -8.51 -3.76 -18.84
C THR A 767 -6.98 -3.86 -18.91
N PRO A 768 -6.38 -5.06 -18.99
CA PRO A 768 -4.92 -5.18 -19.16
C PRO A 768 -4.34 -4.44 -20.37
N ILE A 769 -5.16 -4.11 -21.39
CA ILE A 769 -4.75 -3.45 -22.64
C ILE A 769 -5.33 -2.03 -22.83
N SER A 770 -6.21 -1.58 -21.92
CA SER A 770 -6.87 -0.27 -22.01
C SER A 770 -6.71 0.53 -20.72
N SER A 771 -6.80 1.85 -20.79
CA SER A 771 -6.71 2.75 -19.63
C SER A 771 -7.63 3.96 -19.83
N LEU A 772 -8.15 4.50 -18.73
CA LEU A 772 -8.89 5.75 -18.74
C LEU A 772 -7.92 6.89 -18.43
N ILE A 773 -7.94 7.93 -19.24
CA ILE A 773 -7.16 9.15 -19.02
C ILE A 773 -8.06 10.37 -19.06
N VAL A 774 -7.90 11.25 -18.09
CA VAL A 774 -8.46 12.60 -18.08
C VAL A 774 -7.35 13.56 -18.44
N LEU A 775 -7.59 14.40 -19.44
CA LEU A 775 -6.75 15.54 -19.84
C LEU A 775 -7.58 16.83 -19.74
N GLU A 776 -6.87 17.94 -19.54
CA GLU A 776 -7.45 19.28 -19.33
C GLU A 776 -8.31 19.75 -20.52
N THR A 777 -7.79 19.63 -21.75
CA THR A 777 -8.42 20.17 -22.97
C THR A 777 -8.64 19.13 -24.06
N ASP A 778 -9.58 19.39 -24.97
CA ASP A 778 -9.82 18.53 -26.14
C ASP A 778 -8.63 18.51 -27.13
N GLU A 779 -7.82 19.57 -27.14
CA GLU A 779 -6.61 19.67 -27.93
C GLU A 779 -5.52 18.71 -27.41
N ASP A 780 -5.44 18.52 -26.09
CA ASP A 780 -4.49 17.57 -25.48
C ASP A 780 -4.76 16.13 -25.92
N TYR A 781 -6.04 15.76 -26.01
CA TYR A 781 -6.42 14.44 -26.54
C TYR A 781 -5.99 14.29 -28.00
N LYS A 782 -6.22 15.31 -28.84
CA LYS A 782 -5.82 15.30 -30.26
C LYS A 782 -4.30 15.21 -30.41
N ASN A 783 -3.54 16.01 -29.66
CA ASN A 783 -2.08 16.04 -29.70
C ASN A 783 -1.46 14.70 -29.28
N ASN A 784 -2.15 13.95 -28.42
CA ASN A 784 -1.73 12.61 -27.99
C ASN A 784 -2.36 11.47 -28.81
N GLY A 785 -3.08 11.77 -29.90
CA GLY A 785 -3.70 10.77 -30.76
C GLY A 785 -4.77 9.92 -30.05
N ILE A 786 -5.52 10.56 -29.14
CA ILE A 786 -6.62 9.98 -28.37
C ILE A 786 -7.93 10.57 -28.90
N GLU A 787 -8.79 9.71 -29.44
CA GLU A 787 -10.07 10.12 -30.02
C GLU A 787 -11.20 9.92 -29.01
N LYS A 788 -12.06 10.94 -28.86
CA LYS A 788 -13.28 10.83 -28.07
C LYS A 788 -14.37 10.19 -28.91
N ASN A 789 -14.65 8.91 -28.67
CA ASN A 789 -15.75 8.22 -29.33
C ASN A 789 -17.07 8.48 -28.58
N VAL A 790 -18.03 9.10 -29.26
CA VAL A 790 -19.36 9.42 -28.72
C VAL A 790 -20.33 8.24 -28.77
N ASP A 791 -20.05 7.21 -29.57
CA ASP A 791 -20.88 6.01 -29.71
C ASP A 791 -20.38 4.86 -28.82
N THR A 792 -20.33 5.10 -27.51
CA THR A 792 -19.92 4.12 -26.48
C THR A 792 -20.85 4.21 -25.27
N LEU A 793 -20.76 3.28 -24.32
CA LEU A 793 -21.50 3.39 -23.04
C LEU A 793 -21.07 4.59 -22.17
N GLY A 794 -19.95 5.25 -22.50
CA GLY A 794 -19.40 6.34 -21.70
C GLY A 794 -19.05 5.93 -20.26
N ASN A 795 -18.80 6.92 -19.40
CA ASN A 795 -18.49 6.66 -18.00
C ASN A 795 -19.75 6.20 -17.26
N ALA A 796 -19.67 5.10 -16.52
CA ALA A 796 -20.77 4.63 -15.68
C ALA A 796 -21.11 5.65 -14.58
N SER A 797 -22.37 5.66 -14.14
CA SER A 797 -22.79 6.44 -12.99
C SER A 797 -23.96 5.83 -12.21
N VAL A 798 -24.04 6.09 -10.90
CA VAL A 798 -25.10 5.57 -9.99
C VAL A 798 -26.50 6.05 -10.41
N SER A 799 -26.57 7.19 -11.10
CA SER A 799 -27.81 7.79 -11.60
C SER A 799 -28.20 7.37 -13.02
N ASN A 800 -27.35 6.66 -13.76
CA ASN A 800 -27.60 6.31 -15.16
C ASN A 800 -27.23 4.85 -15.47
N ASP A 801 -28.17 3.96 -15.18
CA ASP A 801 -27.95 2.50 -15.22
C ASP A 801 -28.18 1.91 -16.62
N GLY A 802 -28.64 2.71 -17.59
CA GLY A 802 -29.18 2.22 -18.86
C GLY A 802 -29.07 3.22 -20.00
N SER A 803 -29.73 2.93 -21.11
CA SER A 803 -29.65 3.68 -22.37
C SER A 803 -30.55 4.93 -22.38
N VAL A 804 -30.66 5.64 -21.26
CA VAL A 804 -31.52 6.84 -21.15
C VAL A 804 -30.69 8.08 -21.50
N PRO A 805 -31.14 8.93 -22.45
CA PRO A 805 -30.43 10.15 -22.83
C PRO A 805 -30.19 11.09 -21.64
N GLU A 806 -29.05 11.77 -21.60
CA GLU A 806 -28.76 12.77 -20.56
C GLU A 806 -29.75 13.97 -20.64
N PRO A 807 -29.98 14.74 -19.56
CA PRO A 807 -30.99 15.81 -19.56
C PRO A 807 -30.85 16.86 -20.67
N HIS A 808 -29.61 17.12 -21.12
CA HIS A 808 -29.34 18.03 -22.22
C HIS A 808 -29.67 17.42 -23.59
N GLU A 809 -29.57 16.09 -23.74
CA GLU A 809 -30.01 15.37 -24.93
C GLU A 809 -31.54 15.36 -25.02
N TRP A 810 -32.24 15.20 -23.89
CA TRP A 810 -33.70 15.40 -23.82
C TRP A 810 -34.09 16.81 -24.24
N LEU A 811 -33.36 17.83 -23.80
CA LEU A 811 -33.58 19.21 -24.23
C LEU A 811 -33.44 19.33 -25.76
N LEU A 812 -32.39 18.77 -26.35
CA LEU A 812 -32.16 18.76 -27.80
C LEU A 812 -33.24 18.00 -28.57
N ILE A 813 -33.68 16.84 -28.08
CA ILE A 813 -34.78 16.06 -28.67
C ILE A 813 -36.07 16.87 -28.63
N ILE A 814 -36.40 17.47 -27.48
CA ILE A 814 -37.58 18.33 -27.34
C ILE A 814 -37.47 19.51 -28.31
N LEU A 815 -36.32 20.19 -28.38
CA LEU A 815 -36.11 21.33 -29.26
C LEU A 815 -36.24 20.93 -30.74
N GLY A 816 -35.62 19.82 -31.14
CA GLY A 816 -35.69 19.25 -32.48
C GLY A 816 -37.11 18.82 -32.87
N SER A 817 -37.82 18.13 -31.99
CA SER A 817 -39.24 17.78 -32.19
C SER A 817 -40.12 19.01 -32.26
N THR A 818 -39.85 20.04 -31.47
CA THR A 818 -40.60 21.31 -31.51
C THR A 818 -40.37 22.03 -32.84
N ILE A 819 -39.11 22.10 -33.32
CA ILE A 819 -38.77 22.68 -34.63
C ILE A 819 -39.44 21.89 -35.76
N LEU A 820 -39.36 20.56 -35.75
CA LEU A 820 -40.02 19.68 -36.72
C LEU A 820 -41.54 19.87 -36.70
N PHE A 821 -42.15 19.98 -35.52
CA PHE A 821 -43.58 20.24 -35.37
C PHE A 821 -43.97 21.60 -35.96
N PHE A 822 -43.22 22.67 -35.69
CA PHE A 822 -43.47 23.99 -36.28
C PHE A 822 -43.24 24.02 -37.80
N TYR A 823 -42.21 23.35 -38.29
CA TYR A 823 -41.95 23.19 -39.73
C TYR A 823 -43.09 22.44 -40.43
N TYR A 824 -43.54 21.32 -39.86
CA TYR A 824 -44.69 20.57 -40.34
C TYR A 824 -45.98 21.41 -40.35
N ARG A 825 -46.23 22.18 -39.27
CA ARG A 825 -47.41 23.07 -39.18
C ARG A 825 -47.37 24.21 -40.21
N LYS A 826 -46.18 24.72 -40.53
CA LYS A 826 -45.98 25.78 -41.54
C LYS A 826 -46.21 25.25 -42.96
N ASN A 827 -45.71 24.06 -43.29
CA ASN A 827 -45.92 23.46 -44.61
C ASN A 827 -47.36 22.93 -44.81
N LYS A 828 -48.06 22.52 -43.75
CA LYS A 828 -49.48 22.13 -43.86
C LYS A 828 -50.41 23.31 -44.19
N LYS A 829 -50.00 24.55 -43.90
CA LYS A 829 -50.74 25.77 -44.30
C LYS A 829 -50.48 26.20 -45.75
N GLN A 830 -49.61 25.52 -46.49
CA GLN A 830 -49.33 25.80 -47.91
C GLN A 830 -50.00 24.80 -48.88
N VAL A 831 -50.79 23.84 -48.37
CA VAL A 831 -51.53 22.84 -49.19
C VAL A 831 -53.05 22.92 -48.94
N ILE A 832 -53.59 24.13 -48.85
CA ILE A 832 -55.03 24.39 -48.98
C ILE A 832 -55.23 25.43 -50.06
#